data_AF-A0A6A5BJA0-F1
#
_entry.id   AF-A0A6A5BJA0-F1
#
_cell.length_a   1.000
_cell.length_b   1.000
_cell.length_c   1.000
_cell.angle_alpha   90.00
_cell.angle_beta   90.00
_cell.angle_gamma   90.00
#
_symmetry.space_group_name_H-M   'P 1'
#
loop_
_entity.id
_entity.type
_entity.pdbx_description
1 polymer ?
#
loop_
_entity_poly.entity_id
_entity_poly.type
_entity_poly.pdbx_seq_one_letter_code
_entity_poly.pdbx_strand_id
1 'polypeptide(L)'
;MSLLRSNNNYGNITIQNDHHHHTSFDESSVQFLNDYKIELMNREEDELISEIQQLILRVFPDESKVQIQRQTGGNTNRLYKVKLGSDHTNIVLVRINGLETERLIDRKKELHHMIELGKRGVGSRVYAAFQNGFIYEYVEGTVLKNAADASKYCKEIARKLAEWHKLRIKDTESNNLSPSLFNSLRKWIEIVKNMEWKNKEIQGKFEKEVDFQRICSDVEKIANNDYFMQKGHDNRQPILADPTNLSQVIDPFTIGFCHNDLVILNIIASSATNTSKVQFIDCEYCGYNYRGFDIGNHFNEYCGFEMDETLFPSRDTQETFVREYLKSFIDPAHSHEITQQHVKLFLKSIPLFCKLSHLYWALWGIIQSNVSNLEFDFLSYAKVLPHTMNHSNGNNKNSNVLFQSVISDKHHEESLDLHHHHESPYLPAAQHRHQADESKQDLFSSPSNLYMNHHGLQLMNSLPSNFAIGTAAAVFGRTLSIPFQQTLPLWSGQSITFARYIYQSATGLTAGFSSCLTKFAPAQALALSLRDLCKSMLVSTRVMHDLHHENDAKRQLMLNITSGALAGAASHVVLHPFEHAQMRYFTYLSKHRVVSQFKGPVHFVVSTSGFTSLFKGFGIGLVNAVTNRGLLFGVYDSLNVNNPFRNQWDVYGIGSKLLIAQCATSISVLFSIPFLNIQREMILQSMTGNTSQDTDRYMSSLQTVRTMIARNGISSLFRGALVECLARRTSGTFILVMYDLLKEMWNEKTISLQKLSHSQA
;
A
#
# COMPACT_ATOMS: atom_id res chain seq x y z
N MET A 1 -47.66 11.92 24.84
CA MET A 1 -48.32 11.78 23.52
C MET A 1 -49.24 12.98 23.29
N SER A 2 -48.73 14.08 22.73
CA SER A 2 -49.56 15.29 22.42
C SER A 2 -48.86 16.42 21.63
N LEU A 3 -47.52 16.44 21.52
CA LEU A 3 -46.76 17.63 21.08
C LEU A 3 -45.80 17.41 19.88
N LEU A 4 -46.18 16.57 18.91
CA LEU A 4 -45.40 16.32 17.67
C LEU A 4 -46.30 16.21 16.43
N ARG A 5 -47.07 17.27 16.11
CA ARG A 5 -47.87 17.38 14.86
C ARG A 5 -48.01 18.83 14.34
N SER A 6 -46.89 19.46 14.00
CA SER A 6 -46.77 20.63 13.11
C SER A 6 -45.27 20.84 12.82
N ASN A 7 -44.79 21.17 11.61
CA ASN A 7 -45.45 21.59 10.37
C ASN A 7 -44.99 20.76 9.17
N ASN A 8 -45.91 20.33 8.30
CA ASN A 8 -45.63 20.00 6.91
C ASN A 8 -46.16 21.16 6.05
N ASN A 9 -45.29 21.90 5.36
CA ASN A 9 -45.66 22.94 4.39
C ASN A 9 -44.53 23.09 3.35
N TYR A 10 -44.45 22.16 2.40
CA TYR A 10 -43.73 22.38 1.15
C TYR A 10 -44.69 23.03 0.16
N GLY A 11 -44.42 24.27 -0.23
CA GLY A 11 -45.23 24.99 -1.21
C GLY A 11 -44.91 24.55 -2.64
N ASN A 12 -45.94 24.24 -3.43
CA ASN A 12 -45.80 24.02 -4.86
C ASN A 12 -45.31 25.31 -5.54
N ILE A 13 -44.28 25.21 -6.38
CA ILE A 13 -43.89 26.28 -7.31
C ILE A 13 -43.96 25.70 -8.72
N THR A 14 -44.96 26.13 -9.48
CA THR A 14 -45.15 25.76 -10.88
C THR A 14 -44.44 26.78 -11.77
N ILE A 15 -43.62 26.31 -12.72
CA ILE A 15 -43.09 27.11 -13.83
C ILE A 15 -43.40 26.34 -15.13
N GLN A 16 -43.71 27.06 -16.20
CA GLN A 16 -44.28 26.48 -17.42
C GLN A 16 -43.21 25.95 -18.39
N ASN A 17 -43.57 24.92 -19.16
CA ASN A 17 -42.76 24.39 -20.25
C ASN A 17 -42.90 25.23 -21.52
N ASP A 18 -41.84 25.26 -22.32
CA ASP A 18 -41.93 25.40 -23.78
C ASP A 18 -41.32 24.13 -24.42
N HIS A 19 -41.86 23.70 -25.56
CA HIS A 19 -41.60 22.37 -26.12
C HIS A 19 -40.53 22.35 -27.21
N HIS A 20 -39.61 21.37 -27.15
CA HIS A 20 -39.24 20.57 -28.32
C HIS A 20 -38.76 19.15 -27.93
N HIS A 21 -38.92 18.19 -28.84
CA HIS A 21 -38.81 16.76 -28.52
C HIS A 21 -37.40 16.19 -28.65
N HIS A 22 -36.80 15.85 -27.52
CA HIS A 22 -36.07 14.59 -27.34
C HIS A 22 -36.50 13.97 -26.00
N THR A 23 -36.23 12.68 -25.78
CA THR A 23 -36.70 11.93 -24.61
C THR A 23 -35.91 12.28 -23.35
N SER A 24 -36.28 13.39 -22.71
CA SER A 24 -35.70 13.85 -21.43
C SER A 24 -36.39 13.18 -20.23
N PHE A 25 -35.62 12.45 -19.42
CA PHE A 25 -35.92 12.37 -17.98
C PHE A 25 -35.94 13.78 -17.39
N ASP A 26 -36.80 14.04 -16.41
CA ASP A 26 -36.79 15.33 -15.69
C ASP A 26 -35.38 15.59 -15.14
N GLU A 27 -34.75 16.67 -15.59
CA GLU A 27 -33.35 16.96 -15.27
C GLU A 27 -33.15 17.52 -13.85
N SER A 28 -34.25 17.84 -13.15
CA SER A 28 -34.24 18.66 -11.93
C SER A 28 -34.46 17.90 -10.62
N SER A 29 -35.18 16.77 -10.63
CA SER A 29 -35.66 16.10 -9.41
C SER A 29 -34.78 14.93 -8.94
N VAL A 30 -34.32 14.99 -7.68
CA VAL A 30 -33.67 13.87 -6.99
C VAL A 30 -34.72 13.01 -6.29
N GLN A 31 -34.68 11.69 -6.47
CA GLN A 31 -35.62 10.78 -5.82
C GLN A 31 -35.26 10.55 -4.34
N PHE A 32 -36.12 10.96 -3.40
CA PHE A 32 -35.90 10.77 -1.96
C PHE A 32 -36.64 9.53 -1.43
N LEU A 33 -35.92 8.41 -1.33
CA LEU A 33 -36.38 7.12 -0.86
C LEU A 33 -36.22 7.01 0.67
N ASN A 34 -36.96 7.87 1.38
CA ASN A 34 -36.92 7.97 2.85
C ASN A 34 -37.42 6.71 3.58
N ASP A 35 -38.09 5.81 2.86
CA ASP A 35 -38.53 4.49 3.33
C ASP A 35 -37.44 3.40 3.20
N TYR A 36 -36.34 3.68 2.49
CA TYR A 36 -35.32 2.71 2.14
C TYR A 36 -34.01 2.88 2.93
N LYS A 37 -33.44 1.77 3.40
CA LYS A 37 -32.20 1.75 4.22
C LYS A 37 -31.50 0.40 4.03
N ILE A 38 -30.22 0.41 3.65
CA ILE A 38 -29.45 -0.82 3.45
C ILE A 38 -28.69 -1.19 4.72
N GLU A 39 -28.98 -2.35 5.31
CA GLU A 39 -28.34 -2.77 6.56
C GLU A 39 -26.97 -3.44 6.31
N LEU A 40 -25.88 -2.78 6.72
CA LEU A 40 -24.51 -3.25 6.46
C LEU A 40 -23.98 -4.31 7.45
N MET A 41 -24.74 -4.63 8.50
CA MET A 41 -24.33 -5.51 9.59
C MET A 41 -24.74 -6.97 9.30
N ASN A 42 -23.82 -7.92 9.45
CA ASN A 42 -24.04 -9.37 9.34
C ASN A 42 -24.59 -9.88 7.98
N ARG A 43 -24.66 -9.05 6.94
CA ARG A 43 -25.05 -9.43 5.57
C ARG A 43 -23.84 -9.85 4.74
N GLU A 44 -24.00 -10.90 3.94
CA GLU A 44 -23.00 -11.31 2.94
C GLU A 44 -23.02 -10.38 1.70
N GLU A 45 -21.97 -10.40 0.90
CA GLU A 45 -21.83 -9.45 -0.23
C GLU A 45 -22.89 -9.66 -1.32
N ASP A 46 -23.24 -10.91 -1.62
CA ASP A 46 -24.22 -11.24 -2.66
C ASP A 46 -25.65 -10.80 -2.25
N GLU A 47 -25.97 -10.81 -0.95
CA GLU A 47 -27.24 -10.31 -0.43
C GLU A 47 -27.36 -8.79 -0.60
N LEU A 48 -26.25 -8.07 -0.40
CA LEU A 48 -26.18 -6.62 -0.58
C LEU A 48 -26.21 -6.25 -2.06
N ILE A 49 -25.58 -7.03 -2.93
CA ILE A 49 -25.68 -6.88 -4.38
C ILE A 49 -27.15 -7.07 -4.84
N SER A 50 -27.85 -8.07 -4.32
CA SER A 50 -29.27 -8.30 -4.60
C SER A 50 -30.16 -7.14 -4.13
N GLU A 51 -29.91 -6.61 -2.93
CA GLU A 51 -30.65 -5.45 -2.39
C GLU A 51 -30.38 -4.17 -3.21
N ILE A 52 -29.12 -3.91 -3.57
CA ILE A 52 -28.73 -2.80 -4.45
C ILE A 52 -29.38 -2.97 -5.85
N GLN A 53 -29.53 -4.19 -6.36
CA GLN A 53 -30.24 -4.44 -7.62
C GLN A 53 -31.72 -4.05 -7.53
N GLN A 54 -32.41 -4.38 -6.42
CA GLN A 54 -33.80 -3.95 -6.19
C GLN A 54 -33.91 -2.43 -6.06
N LEU A 55 -32.98 -1.78 -5.36
CA LEU A 55 -32.91 -0.32 -5.26
C LEU A 55 -32.70 0.34 -6.62
N ILE A 56 -31.80 -0.19 -7.44
CA ILE A 56 -31.52 0.31 -8.80
C ILE A 56 -32.75 0.18 -9.70
N LEU A 57 -33.42 -0.99 -9.70
CA LEU A 57 -34.64 -1.20 -10.48
C LEU A 57 -35.82 -0.34 -10.00
N ARG A 58 -35.81 0.11 -8.74
CA ARG A 58 -36.81 1.07 -8.22
C ARG A 58 -36.55 2.51 -8.69
N VAL A 59 -35.31 2.89 -8.93
CA VAL A 59 -34.92 4.24 -9.40
C VAL A 59 -34.91 4.32 -10.93
N PHE A 60 -34.54 3.23 -11.60
CA PHE A 60 -34.43 3.08 -13.06
C PHE A 60 -35.27 1.87 -13.54
N PRO A 61 -36.61 1.99 -13.62
CA PRO A 61 -37.50 0.85 -13.86
C PRO A 61 -37.40 0.26 -15.27
N ASP A 62 -36.94 1.02 -16.26
CA ASP A 62 -36.78 0.57 -17.66
C ASP A 62 -35.55 -0.34 -17.87
N GLU A 63 -34.65 -0.44 -16.88
CA GLU A 63 -33.32 -1.04 -17.03
C GLU A 63 -33.30 -2.55 -16.79
N SER A 64 -33.60 -3.30 -17.86
CA SER A 64 -33.72 -4.78 -17.84
C SER A 64 -32.42 -5.56 -17.54
N LYS A 65 -31.24 -4.93 -17.52
CA LYS A 65 -29.95 -5.56 -17.23
C LYS A 65 -29.08 -4.66 -16.35
N VAL A 66 -28.64 -5.21 -15.22
CA VAL A 66 -27.86 -4.48 -14.21
C VAL A 66 -26.59 -5.28 -13.88
N GLN A 67 -25.41 -4.70 -14.07
CA GLN A 67 -24.13 -5.29 -13.62
C GLN A 67 -23.57 -4.49 -12.45
N ILE A 68 -23.51 -5.10 -11.26
CA ILE A 68 -23.01 -4.48 -10.02
C ILE A 68 -21.58 -4.96 -9.75
N GLN A 69 -20.68 -4.03 -9.43
CA GLN A 69 -19.29 -4.30 -9.06
C GLN A 69 -18.88 -3.43 -7.86
N ARG A 70 -18.67 -4.05 -6.70
CA ARG A 70 -18.07 -3.38 -5.52
C ARG A 70 -16.72 -2.76 -5.88
N GLN A 71 -16.53 -1.50 -5.51
CA GLN A 71 -15.28 -0.77 -5.69
C GLN A 71 -14.41 -0.89 -4.44
N THR A 72 -13.12 -1.18 -4.62
CA THR A 72 -12.13 -1.23 -3.54
C THR A 72 -11.44 0.13 -3.40
N GLY A 73 -11.82 0.91 -2.38
CA GLY A 73 -11.21 2.21 -2.11
C GLY A 73 -11.68 2.85 -0.80
N GLY A 74 -13.00 2.86 -0.56
CA GLY A 74 -13.58 3.33 0.71
C GLY A 74 -13.36 2.33 1.85
N ASN A 75 -12.79 2.80 2.96
CA ASN A 75 -12.74 2.05 4.22
C ASN A 75 -14.05 2.16 5.01
N THR A 76 -14.60 3.38 5.08
CA THR A 76 -15.79 3.74 5.88
C THR A 76 -17.07 3.60 5.06
N ASN A 77 -17.10 4.16 3.85
CA ASN A 77 -18.25 4.11 2.95
C ASN A 77 -18.10 2.92 1.99
N ARG A 78 -19.17 2.15 1.74
CA ARG A 78 -19.18 1.10 0.71
C ARG A 78 -19.64 1.70 -0.62
N LEU A 79 -18.84 1.51 -1.67
CA LEU A 79 -19.10 2.05 -3.01
C LEU A 79 -19.28 0.91 -4.01
N TYR A 80 -20.32 0.99 -4.82
CA TYR A 80 -20.65 0.02 -5.87
C TYR A 80 -20.79 0.74 -7.20
N LYS A 81 -20.07 0.26 -8.22
CA LYS A 81 -20.23 0.70 -9.60
C LYS A 81 -21.30 -0.16 -10.24
N VAL A 82 -22.35 0.46 -10.76
CA VAL A 82 -23.49 -0.20 -11.39
C VAL A 82 -23.53 0.22 -12.85
N LYS A 83 -23.49 -0.76 -13.76
CA LYS A 83 -23.78 -0.52 -15.18
C LYS A 83 -25.23 -0.90 -15.44
N LEU A 84 -25.92 -0.01 -16.13
CA LEU A 84 -27.29 -0.16 -16.63
C LEU A 84 -27.22 -0.48 -18.13
N GLY A 85 -28.35 -0.64 -18.82
CA GLY A 85 -28.42 -0.89 -20.25
C GLY A 85 -27.98 -2.29 -20.70
N SER A 86 -28.40 -2.69 -21.90
CA SER A 86 -27.91 -3.90 -22.56
C SER A 86 -26.55 -3.73 -23.25
N ASP A 87 -26.12 -2.49 -23.42
CA ASP A 87 -24.87 -2.00 -23.99
C ASP A 87 -23.85 -1.57 -22.92
N HIS A 88 -24.29 -1.39 -21.67
CA HIS A 88 -23.45 -1.06 -20.50
C HIS A 88 -22.76 0.29 -20.55
N THR A 89 -23.34 1.26 -21.27
CA THR A 89 -22.87 2.64 -21.41
C THR A 89 -23.30 3.53 -20.24
N ASN A 90 -24.54 3.40 -19.78
CA ASN A 90 -25.04 4.10 -18.59
C ASN A 90 -24.40 3.51 -17.33
N ILE A 91 -23.69 4.35 -16.55
CA ILE A 91 -23.01 3.92 -15.32
C ILE A 91 -23.35 4.87 -14.17
N VAL A 92 -23.77 4.29 -13.05
CA VAL A 92 -24.01 5.00 -11.79
C VAL A 92 -23.18 4.42 -10.65
N LEU A 93 -22.99 5.22 -9.61
CA LEU A 93 -22.35 4.86 -8.37
C LEU A 93 -23.39 4.81 -7.25
N VAL A 94 -23.43 3.72 -6.50
CA VAL A 94 -24.22 3.61 -5.26
C VAL A 94 -23.26 3.66 -4.08
N ARG A 95 -23.39 4.69 -3.24
CA ARG A 95 -22.59 4.88 -2.04
C ARG A 95 -23.45 4.68 -0.80
N ILE A 96 -23.04 3.78 0.07
CA ILE A 96 -23.66 3.49 1.37
C ILE A 96 -22.70 3.99 2.46
N ASN A 97 -23.18 4.86 3.33
CA ASN A 97 -22.35 5.55 4.31
C ASN A 97 -21.98 4.67 5.50
N GLY A 98 -20.78 4.90 6.05
CA GLY A 98 -20.24 4.16 7.19
C GLY A 98 -20.88 4.52 8.53
N LEU A 99 -21.08 3.50 9.37
CA LEU A 99 -21.46 3.66 10.78
C LEU A 99 -20.52 4.63 11.52
N GLU A 100 -21.07 5.35 12.50
CA GLU A 100 -20.37 6.33 13.37
C GLU A 100 -19.74 7.56 12.70
N THR A 101 -19.73 7.68 11.37
CA THR A 101 -19.12 8.82 10.65
C THR A 101 -19.77 10.18 10.93
N GLU A 102 -21.05 10.17 11.35
CA GLU A 102 -21.87 11.35 11.68
C GLU A 102 -21.31 12.22 12.81
N ARG A 103 -20.39 11.70 13.65
CA ARG A 103 -19.70 12.49 14.69
C ARG A 103 -18.85 13.62 14.09
N LEU A 104 -18.24 13.37 12.93
CA LEU A 104 -17.35 14.30 12.23
C LEU A 104 -18.04 14.99 11.04
N ILE A 105 -18.84 14.26 10.27
CA ILE A 105 -19.38 14.69 8.98
C ILE A 105 -20.89 14.94 9.07
N ASP A 106 -21.35 16.10 8.59
CA ASP A 106 -22.77 16.39 8.42
C ASP A 106 -23.29 15.81 7.10
N ARG A 107 -23.94 14.64 7.19
CA ARG A 107 -24.48 13.92 6.04
C ARG A 107 -25.65 14.63 5.34
N LYS A 108 -26.37 15.54 6.01
CA LYS A 108 -27.39 16.36 5.34
C LYS A 108 -26.72 17.42 4.46
N LYS A 109 -25.71 18.10 5.02
CA LYS A 109 -24.96 19.15 4.34
C LYS A 109 -24.17 18.62 3.14
N GLU A 110 -23.51 17.47 3.31
CA GLU A 110 -22.86 16.75 2.20
C GLU A 110 -23.84 16.48 1.05
N LEU A 111 -24.98 15.83 1.33
CA LEU A 111 -25.97 15.49 0.30
C LEU A 111 -26.52 16.75 -0.38
N HIS A 112 -26.83 17.80 0.38
CA HIS A 112 -27.27 19.08 -0.16
C HIS A 112 -26.22 19.71 -1.08
N HIS A 113 -24.94 19.72 -0.68
CA HIS A 113 -23.84 20.23 -1.50
C HIS A 113 -23.66 19.42 -2.78
N MET A 114 -23.71 18.09 -2.73
CA MET A 114 -23.65 17.23 -3.91
C MET A 114 -24.80 17.50 -4.89
N ILE A 115 -26.04 17.64 -4.39
CA ILE A 115 -27.20 17.97 -5.21
C ILE A 115 -27.04 19.34 -5.88
N GLU A 116 -26.57 20.36 -5.14
CA GLU A 116 -26.37 21.71 -5.65
C GLU A 116 -25.17 21.82 -6.62
N LEU A 117 -24.12 21.02 -6.44
CA LEU A 117 -22.99 20.90 -7.38
C LEU A 117 -23.41 20.22 -8.69
N GLY A 118 -24.21 19.14 -8.59
CA GLY A 118 -24.76 18.43 -9.74
C GLY A 118 -25.67 19.30 -10.60
N LYS A 119 -26.61 20.03 -9.99
CA LYS A 119 -27.48 21.01 -10.69
C LYS A 119 -26.74 22.10 -11.46
N ARG A 120 -25.47 22.36 -11.13
CA ARG A 120 -24.63 23.39 -11.77
C ARG A 120 -23.65 22.79 -12.78
N GLY A 121 -23.60 21.47 -12.95
CA GLY A 121 -22.63 20.77 -13.81
C GLY A 121 -21.18 20.83 -13.30
N VAL A 122 -20.99 21.13 -12.01
CA VAL A 122 -19.66 21.37 -11.41
C VAL A 122 -19.12 20.15 -10.66
N GLY A 123 -20.03 19.29 -10.17
CA GLY A 123 -19.77 17.96 -9.63
C GLY A 123 -20.81 16.95 -10.14
N SER A 124 -20.74 15.70 -9.69
CA SER A 124 -21.62 14.61 -10.13
C SER A 124 -23.11 14.87 -9.89
N ARG A 125 -23.97 14.58 -10.87
CA ARG A 125 -25.43 14.55 -10.70
C ARG A 125 -25.84 13.46 -9.69
N VAL A 126 -26.70 13.80 -8.74
CA VAL A 126 -27.35 12.84 -7.83
C VAL A 126 -28.69 12.43 -8.44
N TYR A 127 -28.98 11.12 -8.49
CA TYR A 127 -30.24 10.58 -9.01
C TYR A 127 -31.22 10.26 -7.89
N ALA A 128 -30.73 9.65 -6.80
CA ALA A 128 -31.56 9.26 -5.66
C ALA A 128 -30.80 9.35 -4.33
N ALA A 129 -31.52 9.52 -3.24
CA ALA A 129 -31.01 9.48 -1.87
C ALA A 129 -31.92 8.60 -1.00
N PHE A 130 -31.32 7.86 -0.06
CA PHE A 130 -32.00 6.96 0.88
C PHE A 130 -31.40 7.12 2.29
N GLN A 131 -31.99 6.50 3.32
CA GLN A 131 -31.69 6.84 4.73
C GLN A 131 -30.20 6.81 5.10
N ASN A 132 -29.39 5.96 4.46
CA ASN A 132 -27.97 5.81 4.74
C ASN A 132 -27.08 5.84 3.49
N GLY A 133 -27.48 6.53 2.42
CA GLY A 133 -26.68 6.62 1.20
C GLY A 133 -27.36 7.31 0.03
N PHE A 134 -26.73 7.27 -1.14
CA PHE A 134 -27.22 7.90 -2.36
C PHE A 134 -26.69 7.23 -3.63
N ILE A 135 -27.36 7.52 -4.75
CA ILE A 135 -27.02 7.06 -6.10
C ILE A 135 -26.69 8.28 -6.96
N TYR A 136 -25.53 8.26 -7.61
CA TYR A 136 -24.98 9.41 -8.32
C TYR A 136 -24.20 9.01 -9.57
N GLU A 137 -23.89 10.00 -10.40
CA GLU A 137 -23.20 9.88 -11.68
C GLU A 137 -21.76 9.36 -11.55
N TYR A 138 -21.41 8.36 -12.38
CA TYR A 138 -20.04 7.90 -12.54
C TYR A 138 -19.25 8.85 -13.45
N VAL A 139 -18.24 9.51 -12.89
CA VAL A 139 -17.33 10.38 -13.66
C VAL A 139 -16.33 9.54 -14.45
N GLU A 140 -16.33 9.69 -15.78
CA GLU A 140 -15.34 9.04 -16.65
C GLU A 140 -13.99 9.77 -16.63
N GLY A 141 -12.93 9.03 -16.26
CA GLY A 141 -11.56 9.50 -16.33
C GLY A 141 -10.58 8.65 -15.54
N THR A 142 -9.38 9.19 -15.34
CA THR A 142 -8.31 8.58 -14.53
C THR A 142 -8.15 9.36 -13.23
N VAL A 143 -8.31 8.69 -12.09
CA VAL A 143 -7.96 9.22 -10.76
C VAL A 143 -6.46 9.49 -10.69
N LEU A 144 -6.06 10.68 -10.26
CA LEU A 144 -4.65 11.04 -10.06
C LEU A 144 -4.06 10.29 -8.86
N LYS A 145 -2.77 9.92 -8.90
CA LYS A 145 -2.20 8.97 -7.91
C LYS A 145 -1.06 9.51 -7.06
N ASN A 146 -0.43 10.62 -7.44
CA ASN A 146 0.81 11.12 -6.82
C ASN A 146 1.09 12.59 -7.19
N ALA A 147 2.11 13.18 -6.56
CA ALA A 147 2.56 14.56 -6.80
C ALA A 147 2.95 14.86 -8.26
N ALA A 148 3.43 13.89 -9.04
CA ALA A 148 3.76 14.11 -10.45
C ALA A 148 2.50 14.20 -11.33
N ASP A 149 1.46 13.42 -11.04
CA ASP A 149 0.14 13.58 -11.66
C ASP A 149 -0.48 14.95 -11.33
N ALA A 150 -0.43 15.36 -10.04
CA ALA A 150 -0.94 16.67 -9.62
C ALA A 150 -0.14 17.83 -10.24
N SER A 151 1.20 17.71 -10.33
CA SER A 151 2.06 18.67 -11.03
C SER A 151 1.72 18.77 -12.52
N LYS A 152 1.45 17.63 -13.19
CA LYS A 152 1.09 17.57 -14.61
C LYS A 152 -0.22 18.32 -14.90
N TYR A 153 -1.22 18.20 -14.03
CA TYR A 153 -2.53 18.86 -14.18
C TYR A 153 -2.69 20.12 -13.31
N CYS A 154 -1.59 20.71 -12.82
CA CYS A 154 -1.64 21.79 -11.83
C CYS A 154 -2.46 23.01 -12.30
N LYS A 155 -2.45 23.32 -13.60
CA LYS A 155 -3.23 24.41 -14.18
C LYS A 155 -4.72 24.07 -14.24
N GLU A 156 -5.06 22.86 -14.68
CA GLU A 156 -6.44 22.36 -14.75
C GLU A 156 -7.08 22.34 -13.36
N ILE A 157 -6.33 21.89 -12.35
CA ILE A 157 -6.76 21.90 -10.94
C ILE A 157 -6.94 23.34 -10.44
N ALA A 158 -5.99 24.25 -10.72
CA ALA A 158 -6.08 25.66 -10.36
C ALA A 158 -7.31 26.35 -10.98
N ARG A 159 -7.65 26.07 -12.26
CA ARG A 159 -8.87 26.55 -12.90
C ARG A 159 -10.12 26.01 -12.22
N LYS A 160 -10.19 24.69 -11.98
CA LYS A 160 -11.37 24.05 -11.38
C LYS A 160 -11.59 24.49 -9.93
N LEU A 161 -10.53 24.73 -9.18
CA LEU A 161 -10.61 25.28 -7.82
C LEU A 161 -11.08 26.74 -7.81
N ALA A 162 -10.67 27.55 -8.80
CA ALA A 162 -11.19 28.91 -8.97
C ALA A 162 -12.70 28.91 -9.32
N GLU A 163 -13.16 27.98 -10.15
CA GLU A 163 -14.58 27.76 -10.45
C GLU A 163 -15.38 27.39 -9.18
N TRP A 164 -14.87 26.45 -8.38
CA TRP A 164 -15.47 26.06 -7.10
C TRP A 164 -15.56 27.24 -6.12
N HIS A 165 -14.47 27.98 -5.92
CA HIS A 165 -14.47 29.14 -5.01
C HIS A 165 -15.43 30.27 -5.43
N LYS A 166 -15.81 30.36 -6.72
CA LYS A 166 -16.84 31.28 -7.23
C LYS A 166 -18.27 30.86 -6.87
N LEU A 167 -18.51 29.60 -6.51
CA LEU A 167 -19.86 29.09 -6.26
C LEU A 167 -20.57 29.83 -5.12
N ARG A 168 -21.90 29.94 -5.27
CA ARG A 168 -22.81 30.50 -4.26
C ARG A 168 -23.94 29.50 -4.02
N ILE A 169 -23.69 28.61 -3.06
CA ILE A 169 -24.63 27.62 -2.54
C ILE A 169 -25.15 28.13 -1.19
N LYS A 170 -26.46 28.07 -0.93
CA LYS A 170 -27.03 28.44 0.37
C LYS A 170 -27.13 27.18 1.22
N ASP A 171 -26.65 27.19 2.46
CA ASP A 171 -26.91 26.08 3.40
C ASP A 171 -28.39 26.09 3.82
N THR A 172 -28.94 24.90 4.11
CA THR A 172 -30.40 24.68 4.29
C THR A 172 -30.97 25.24 5.58
N GLU A 173 -30.18 25.25 6.66
CA GLU A 173 -30.65 25.63 8.01
C GLU A 173 -30.19 27.04 8.43
N SER A 174 -29.26 27.66 7.68
CA SER A 174 -28.87 29.07 7.84
C SER A 174 -28.19 29.60 6.57
N ASN A 175 -28.36 30.88 6.23
CA ASN A 175 -27.56 31.56 5.19
C ASN A 175 -26.14 31.88 5.70
N ASN A 176 -25.48 30.93 6.37
CA ASN A 176 -24.21 31.13 7.04
C ASN A 176 -23.04 30.96 6.06
N LEU A 177 -22.63 32.08 5.48
CA LEU A 177 -21.55 32.18 4.49
C LEU A 177 -20.16 32.26 5.16
N SER A 178 -20.08 32.05 6.48
CA SER A 178 -18.86 32.14 7.31
C SER A 178 -17.90 30.95 7.08
N PRO A 179 -16.59 31.12 7.33
CA PRO A 179 -15.61 30.06 7.13
C PRO A 179 -15.73 28.97 8.21
N SER A 180 -15.71 27.69 7.78
CA SER A 180 -15.87 26.54 8.66
C SER A 180 -14.64 26.25 9.54
N LEU A 181 -13.43 26.58 9.08
CA LEU A 181 -12.15 26.12 9.63
C LEU A 181 -12.05 26.19 11.16
N PHE A 182 -12.10 27.38 11.75
CA PHE A 182 -11.91 27.55 13.20
C PHE A 182 -13.07 26.98 14.02
N ASN A 183 -14.27 26.90 13.47
CA ASN A 183 -15.42 26.28 14.13
C ASN A 183 -15.23 24.75 14.19
N SER A 184 -14.75 24.12 13.12
CA SER A 184 -14.40 22.70 13.10
C SER A 184 -13.19 22.39 14.00
N LEU A 185 -12.12 23.20 13.95
CA LEU A 185 -10.96 23.04 14.83
C LEU A 185 -11.36 23.09 16.31
N ARG A 186 -12.18 24.08 16.72
CA ARG A 186 -12.69 24.20 18.10
C ARG A 186 -13.62 23.04 18.48
N LYS A 187 -14.56 22.66 17.61
CA LYS A 187 -15.41 21.46 17.80
C LYS A 187 -14.56 20.21 18.04
N TRP A 188 -13.50 20.02 17.26
CA TRP A 188 -12.63 18.84 17.35
C TRP A 188 -11.73 18.87 18.59
N ILE A 189 -11.23 20.05 19.00
CA ILE A 189 -10.54 20.23 20.29
C ILE A 189 -11.45 19.84 21.46
N GLU A 190 -12.71 20.27 21.47
CA GLU A 190 -13.66 19.89 22.53
C GLU A 190 -14.04 18.40 22.48
N ILE A 191 -14.10 17.77 21.29
CA ILE A 191 -14.26 16.30 21.21
C ILE A 191 -13.05 15.59 21.83
N VAL A 192 -11.81 15.98 21.48
CA VAL A 192 -10.59 15.34 22.01
C VAL A 192 -10.45 15.52 23.53
N LYS A 193 -10.85 16.67 24.08
CA LYS A 193 -10.88 16.92 25.53
C LYS A 193 -11.85 16.01 26.30
N ASN A 194 -12.99 15.69 25.70
CA ASN A 194 -14.14 15.08 26.40
C ASN A 194 -14.44 13.63 25.95
N MET A 195 -13.64 13.04 25.07
CA MET A 195 -13.85 11.66 24.59
C MET A 195 -13.27 10.60 25.55
N GLU A 196 -14.02 9.53 25.77
CA GLU A 196 -13.53 8.34 26.47
C GLU A 196 -12.65 7.49 25.54
N TRP A 197 -11.51 7.00 26.04
CA TRP A 197 -10.56 6.22 25.23
C TRP A 197 -10.92 4.73 25.17
N LYS A 198 -11.06 4.21 23.93
CA LYS A 198 -11.40 2.82 23.58
C LYS A 198 -10.42 1.77 24.14
N ASN A 199 -9.16 2.15 24.38
CA ASN A 199 -8.15 1.33 25.06
C ASN A 199 -7.10 2.25 25.72
N LYS A 200 -6.67 1.89 26.95
CA LYS A 200 -5.58 2.55 27.68
C LYS A 200 -4.26 2.58 26.92
N GLU A 201 -4.02 1.64 26.02
CA GLU A 201 -2.84 1.63 25.14
C GLU A 201 -2.85 2.82 24.16
N ILE A 202 -4.02 3.15 23.59
CA ILE A 202 -4.18 4.28 22.65
C ILE A 202 -4.05 5.59 23.42
N GLN A 203 -4.66 5.67 24.61
CA GLN A 203 -4.50 6.82 25.53
C GLN A 203 -3.04 7.05 25.91
N GLY A 204 -2.34 6.03 26.43
CA GLY A 204 -0.94 6.16 26.84
C GLY A 204 0.02 6.40 25.66
N LYS A 205 -0.37 6.03 24.44
CA LYS A 205 0.33 6.43 23.21
C LYS A 205 0.11 7.91 22.91
N PHE A 206 -1.14 8.39 22.92
CA PHE A 206 -1.49 9.80 22.74
C PHE A 206 -0.75 10.71 23.74
N GLU A 207 -0.86 10.40 25.05
CA GLU A 207 -0.23 11.17 26.14
C GLU A 207 1.29 11.26 26.03
N LYS A 208 1.93 10.24 25.45
CA LYS A 208 3.39 10.18 25.24
C LYS A 208 3.85 10.86 23.95
N GLU A 209 3.00 10.89 22.93
CA GLU A 209 3.41 11.17 21.55
C GLU A 209 2.82 12.44 20.93
N VAL A 210 1.74 13.00 21.51
CA VAL A 210 1.00 14.13 20.93
C VAL A 210 0.96 15.31 21.91
N ASP A 211 1.63 16.41 21.54
CA ASP A 211 1.57 17.67 22.28
C ASP A 211 0.24 18.41 22.00
N PHE A 212 -0.84 17.88 22.57
CA PHE A 212 -2.19 18.41 22.39
C PHE A 212 -2.36 19.82 22.98
N GLN A 213 -1.60 20.17 24.02
CA GLN A 213 -1.60 21.52 24.59
C GLN A 213 -1.02 22.54 23.60
N ARG A 214 0.08 22.21 22.92
CA ARG A 214 0.62 23.03 21.82
C ARG A 214 -0.31 23.11 20.62
N ILE A 215 -0.99 22.01 20.24
CA ILE A 215 -2.01 22.05 19.18
C ILE A 215 -3.11 23.06 19.52
N CYS A 216 -3.69 22.98 20.72
CA CYS A 216 -4.71 23.93 21.18
C CYS A 216 -4.18 25.38 21.20
N SER A 217 -2.96 25.56 21.71
CA SER A 217 -2.33 26.87 21.82
C SER A 217 -2.04 27.50 20.45
N ASP A 218 -1.55 26.72 19.49
CA ASP A 218 -1.25 27.20 18.14
C ASP A 218 -2.51 27.48 17.32
N VAL A 219 -3.58 26.68 17.49
CA VAL A 219 -4.90 26.98 16.88
C VAL A 219 -5.42 28.34 17.35
N GLU A 220 -5.45 28.60 18.66
CA GLU A 220 -5.97 29.88 19.17
C GLU A 220 -5.01 31.06 18.91
N LYS A 221 -3.69 30.87 18.93
CA LYS A 221 -2.73 31.91 18.52
C LYS A 221 -2.92 32.33 17.05
N ILE A 222 -3.26 31.39 16.18
CA ILE A 222 -3.51 31.69 14.76
C ILE A 222 -4.91 32.31 14.59
N ALA A 223 -5.93 31.77 15.27
CA ALA A 223 -7.30 32.29 15.19
C ALA A 223 -7.42 33.74 15.67
N ASN A 224 -6.69 34.10 16.72
CA ASN A 224 -6.69 35.45 17.31
C ASN A 224 -5.56 36.36 16.77
N ASN A 225 -4.94 36.01 15.64
CA ASN A 225 -3.91 36.80 14.99
C ASN A 225 -4.52 37.99 14.19
N ASP A 226 -3.84 39.14 14.17
CA ASP A 226 -4.25 40.36 13.44
C ASP A 226 -4.72 40.13 11.99
N TYR A 227 -4.15 39.19 11.23
CA TYR A 227 -4.61 38.93 9.86
C TYR A 227 -6.02 38.34 9.78
N PHE A 228 -6.44 37.57 10.78
CA PHE A 228 -7.84 37.11 10.93
C PHE A 228 -8.67 38.10 11.75
N MET A 229 -8.07 38.79 12.73
CA MET A 229 -8.75 39.68 13.66
C MET A 229 -9.01 41.08 13.09
N GLN A 230 -8.00 41.81 12.58
CA GLN A 230 -8.19 43.19 12.07
C GLN A 230 -9.19 43.24 10.91
N LYS A 231 -9.22 42.22 10.04
CA LYS A 231 -10.22 42.11 8.97
C LYS A 231 -11.63 41.71 9.45
N GLY A 232 -11.78 41.32 10.71
CA GLY A 232 -13.07 41.14 11.40
C GLY A 232 -13.40 42.21 12.46
N HIS A 233 -12.42 43.02 12.89
CA HIS A 233 -12.54 43.92 14.05
C HIS A 233 -13.31 45.22 13.78
N ASP A 234 -13.63 45.48 12.51
CA ASP A 234 -14.25 46.71 12.00
C ASP A 234 -15.76 46.52 11.75
N ASN A 235 -16.41 45.64 12.52
CA ASN A 235 -17.78 45.12 12.32
C ASN A 235 -18.05 44.44 10.96
N ARG A 236 -17.02 44.15 10.17
CA ARG A 236 -17.14 43.48 8.87
C ARG A 236 -17.04 41.96 9.07
N GLN A 237 -18.09 41.22 8.72
CA GLN A 237 -18.01 39.76 8.65
C GLN A 237 -17.00 39.33 7.56
N PRO A 238 -16.34 38.16 7.72
CA PRO A 238 -15.33 37.71 6.77
C PRO A 238 -15.93 37.61 5.34
N ILE A 239 -15.18 38.13 4.37
CA ILE A 239 -15.75 38.59 3.10
C ILE A 239 -15.73 37.48 2.05
N LEU A 240 -16.89 37.17 1.45
CA LEU A 240 -16.98 36.36 0.23
C LEU A 240 -16.26 37.05 -0.93
N ALA A 241 -15.29 36.34 -1.53
CA ALA A 241 -14.44 36.89 -2.57
C ALA A 241 -15.23 37.25 -3.84
N ASP A 242 -15.33 38.54 -4.14
CA ASP A 242 -15.92 39.08 -5.37
C ASP A 242 -14.92 38.98 -6.55
N PRO A 243 -15.25 38.27 -7.65
CA PRO A 243 -14.41 38.19 -8.86
C PRO A 243 -14.10 39.54 -9.51
N THR A 244 -14.94 40.56 -9.33
CA THR A 244 -14.77 41.90 -9.93
C THR A 244 -13.81 42.78 -9.12
N ASN A 245 -13.51 42.42 -7.87
CA ASN A 245 -12.69 43.22 -6.97
C ASN A 245 -11.29 42.62 -6.81
N LEU A 246 -10.32 43.12 -7.60
CA LEU A 246 -8.92 42.68 -7.57
C LEU A 246 -8.35 42.54 -6.15
N SER A 247 -8.66 43.46 -5.24
CA SER A 247 -8.14 43.43 -3.85
C SER A 247 -8.67 42.24 -3.03
N GLN A 248 -9.88 41.77 -3.31
CA GLN A 248 -10.45 40.55 -2.71
C GLN A 248 -9.97 39.28 -3.41
N VAL A 249 -9.76 39.35 -4.73
CA VAL A 249 -9.25 38.25 -5.55
C VAL A 249 -7.84 37.84 -5.10
N ILE A 250 -6.94 38.81 -4.88
CA ILE A 250 -5.54 38.58 -4.49
C ILE A 250 -5.35 38.33 -2.98
N ASP A 251 -6.41 38.40 -2.19
CA ASP A 251 -6.39 38.16 -0.75
C ASP A 251 -6.78 36.69 -0.43
N PRO A 252 -5.85 35.83 0.02
CA PRO A 252 -6.15 34.43 0.33
C PRO A 252 -7.04 34.24 1.57
N PHE A 253 -7.29 35.29 2.37
CA PHE A 253 -8.18 35.28 3.53
C PHE A 253 -9.64 35.63 3.19
N THR A 254 -9.97 35.91 1.92
CA THR A 254 -11.38 35.98 1.49
C THR A 254 -11.98 34.58 1.32
N ILE A 255 -13.30 34.48 1.49
CA ILE A 255 -14.05 33.22 1.52
C ILE A 255 -14.41 32.77 0.09
N GLY A 256 -14.30 31.46 -0.16
CA GLY A 256 -14.93 30.77 -1.28
C GLY A 256 -15.72 29.56 -0.79
N PHE A 257 -16.48 28.92 -1.69
CA PHE A 257 -17.00 27.58 -1.43
C PHE A 257 -15.87 26.57 -1.70
N CYS A 258 -15.30 25.99 -0.65
CA CYS A 258 -14.10 25.18 -0.70
C CYS A 258 -14.43 23.67 -0.62
N HIS A 259 -13.55 22.84 -1.19
CA HIS A 259 -13.56 21.39 -1.02
C HIS A 259 -13.15 20.99 0.40
N ASN A 260 -12.16 21.69 0.95
CA ASN A 260 -11.47 21.48 2.24
C ASN A 260 -10.68 20.16 2.36
N ASP A 261 -10.99 19.17 1.53
CA ASP A 261 -10.35 17.84 1.48
C ASP A 261 -9.91 17.50 0.03
N LEU A 262 -9.16 18.41 -0.61
CA LEU A 262 -8.71 18.25 -2.00
C LEU A 262 -7.43 17.38 -2.11
N VAL A 263 -7.50 16.16 -1.60
CA VAL A 263 -6.44 15.15 -1.78
C VAL A 263 -6.31 14.76 -3.26
N ILE A 264 -5.13 14.30 -3.67
CA ILE A 264 -4.86 13.96 -5.07
C ILE A 264 -5.80 12.85 -5.59
N LEU A 265 -6.22 11.93 -4.72
CA LEU A 265 -7.17 10.85 -5.03
C LEU A 265 -8.61 11.35 -5.28
N ASN A 266 -8.97 12.56 -4.84
CA ASN A 266 -10.28 13.19 -5.06
C ASN A 266 -10.34 13.95 -6.39
N ILE A 267 -9.34 13.78 -7.27
CA ILE A 267 -9.25 14.44 -8.58
C ILE A 267 -9.25 13.40 -9.69
N ILE A 268 -10.25 13.49 -10.57
CA ILE A 268 -10.35 12.70 -11.81
C ILE A 268 -9.96 13.58 -12.99
N ALA A 269 -8.97 13.17 -13.77
CA ALA A 269 -8.64 13.79 -15.05
C ALA A 269 -9.27 13.03 -16.22
N SER A 270 -9.96 13.74 -17.11
CA SER A 270 -10.49 13.21 -18.36
C SER A 270 -9.68 13.72 -19.55
N SER A 271 -9.33 12.78 -20.44
CA SER A 271 -8.66 13.03 -21.72
C SER A 271 -9.58 12.75 -22.92
N ALA A 272 -10.90 12.66 -22.70
CA ALA A 272 -11.88 12.34 -23.74
C ALA A 272 -12.11 13.47 -24.78
N THR A 273 -11.48 14.63 -24.61
CA THR A 273 -11.53 15.77 -25.55
C THR A 273 -10.15 16.39 -25.70
N ASN A 274 -9.94 17.16 -26.78
CA ASN A 274 -8.69 17.90 -27.03
C ASN A 274 -8.35 18.96 -25.95
N THR A 275 -9.22 19.17 -24.96
CA THR A 275 -8.93 19.93 -23.74
C THR A 275 -8.84 18.98 -22.55
N SER A 276 -7.70 18.94 -21.86
CA SER A 276 -7.58 18.30 -20.56
C SER A 276 -8.57 18.92 -19.57
N LYS A 277 -9.43 18.10 -18.96
CA LYS A 277 -10.38 18.53 -17.93
C LYS A 277 -10.14 17.75 -16.64
N VAL A 278 -10.36 18.39 -15.50
CA VAL A 278 -10.39 17.73 -14.18
C VAL A 278 -11.74 17.98 -13.49
N GLN A 279 -12.16 17.00 -12.71
CA GLN A 279 -13.36 17.05 -11.89
C GLN A 279 -13.01 16.57 -10.48
N PHE A 280 -13.52 17.28 -9.47
CA PHE A 280 -13.35 16.93 -8.07
C PHE A 280 -14.50 16.05 -7.60
N ILE A 281 -14.24 15.17 -6.64
CA ILE A 281 -15.19 14.19 -6.09
C ILE A 281 -15.06 14.07 -4.57
N ASP A 282 -16.07 13.47 -3.95
CA ASP A 282 -16.16 13.16 -2.51
C ASP A 282 -16.26 14.39 -1.59
N CYS A 283 -17.47 14.96 -1.53
CA CYS A 283 -17.75 16.25 -0.91
C CYS A 283 -17.92 16.21 0.63
N GLU A 284 -17.35 15.23 1.34
CA GLU A 284 -17.58 15.01 2.79
C GLU A 284 -17.29 16.26 3.67
N TYR A 285 -16.32 17.10 3.27
CA TYR A 285 -15.88 18.27 4.04
C TYR A 285 -16.22 19.63 3.38
N CYS A 286 -17.05 19.64 2.34
CA CYS A 286 -17.31 20.84 1.54
C CYS A 286 -18.04 21.97 2.29
N GLY A 287 -17.80 23.20 1.84
CA GLY A 287 -18.49 24.39 2.33
C GLY A 287 -17.61 25.65 2.37
N TYR A 288 -18.20 26.75 2.82
CA TYR A 288 -17.51 28.03 2.90
C TYR A 288 -16.28 27.98 3.81
N ASN A 289 -15.14 28.42 3.27
CA ASN A 289 -13.88 28.53 4.00
C ASN A 289 -12.95 29.55 3.33
N TYR A 290 -11.82 29.84 3.98
CA TYR A 290 -10.75 30.67 3.42
C TYR A 290 -10.18 30.02 2.15
N ARG A 291 -10.13 30.76 1.04
CA ARG A 291 -9.63 30.22 -0.25
C ARG A 291 -8.17 29.78 -0.17
N GLY A 292 -7.37 30.43 0.68
CA GLY A 292 -6.00 30.03 0.97
C GLY A 292 -5.87 28.69 1.69
N PHE A 293 -6.88 28.27 2.50
CA PHE A 293 -6.87 26.99 3.19
C PHE A 293 -6.89 25.82 2.21
N ASP A 294 -7.80 25.85 1.22
CA ASP A 294 -7.96 24.74 0.27
C ASP A 294 -6.72 24.57 -0.62
N ILE A 295 -6.09 25.68 -1.01
CA ILE A 295 -4.83 25.70 -1.78
C ILE A 295 -3.67 25.20 -0.91
N GLY A 296 -3.54 25.67 0.33
CA GLY A 296 -2.51 25.21 1.27
C GLY A 296 -2.66 23.74 1.63
N ASN A 297 -3.90 23.24 1.73
CA ASN A 297 -4.20 21.83 1.91
C ASN A 297 -3.77 21.03 0.68
N HIS A 298 -4.21 21.42 -0.52
CA HIS A 298 -3.86 20.73 -1.76
C HIS A 298 -2.34 20.64 -2.00
N PHE A 299 -1.56 21.64 -1.58
CA PHE A 299 -0.09 21.58 -1.64
C PHE A 299 0.53 20.61 -0.63
N ASN A 300 -0.03 20.47 0.59
CA ASN A 300 0.41 19.47 1.55
C ASN A 300 0.21 18.02 1.01
N GLU A 301 -0.88 17.80 0.28
CA GLU A 301 -1.25 16.48 -0.25
C GLU A 301 -0.31 15.93 -1.33
N TYR A 302 0.64 16.73 -1.82
CA TYR A 302 1.75 16.25 -2.65
C TYR A 302 2.71 15.36 -1.85
N CYS A 303 2.90 15.63 -0.56
CA CYS A 303 3.74 14.83 0.35
C CYS A 303 3.11 13.47 0.71
N GLY A 304 1.79 13.34 0.50
CA GLY A 304 1.01 12.14 0.79
C GLY A 304 1.02 11.69 2.27
N PHE A 305 0.48 10.50 2.53
CA PHE A 305 0.35 9.95 3.89
C PHE A 305 1.68 9.69 4.61
N GLU A 306 2.80 9.55 3.89
CA GLU A 306 4.14 9.41 4.48
C GLU A 306 4.81 10.76 4.78
N MET A 307 4.18 11.88 4.39
CA MET A 307 4.67 13.26 4.59
C MET A 307 6.08 13.49 4.01
N ASP A 308 6.32 13.00 2.79
CA ASP A 308 7.59 13.22 2.08
C ASP A 308 7.70 14.66 1.58
N GLU A 309 8.36 15.51 2.38
CA GLU A 309 8.63 16.92 2.06
C GLU A 309 9.36 17.12 0.72
N THR A 310 10.04 16.11 0.18
CA THR A 310 10.72 16.23 -1.13
C THR A 310 9.74 16.25 -2.31
N LEU A 311 8.48 15.85 -2.09
CA LEU A 311 7.41 15.89 -3.09
C LEU A 311 6.60 17.20 -3.06
N PHE A 312 6.76 18.04 -2.02
CA PHE A 312 6.05 19.31 -1.88
C PHE A 312 6.27 20.20 -3.13
N PRO A 313 5.24 20.85 -3.69
CA PRO A 313 5.34 21.51 -4.99
C PRO A 313 6.44 22.57 -5.01
N SER A 314 7.29 22.56 -6.05
CA SER A 314 8.35 23.55 -6.24
C SER A 314 7.80 24.97 -6.30
N ARG A 315 8.63 26.00 -6.04
CA ARG A 315 8.18 27.40 -6.12
C ARG A 315 7.62 27.77 -7.50
N ASP A 316 8.18 27.23 -8.57
CA ASP A 316 7.66 27.45 -9.94
C ASP A 316 6.29 26.80 -10.15
N THR A 317 6.06 25.63 -9.54
CA THR A 317 4.76 24.94 -9.54
C THR A 317 3.73 25.74 -8.74
N GLN A 318 4.10 26.23 -7.55
CA GLN A 318 3.26 27.08 -6.70
C GLN A 318 2.90 28.40 -7.40
N GLU A 319 3.87 29.09 -8.01
CA GLU A 319 3.63 30.32 -8.78
C GLU A 319 2.77 30.07 -10.02
N THR A 320 2.97 28.94 -10.71
CA THR A 320 2.16 28.55 -11.88
C THR A 320 0.70 28.30 -11.46
N PHE A 321 0.50 27.52 -10.39
CA PHE A 321 -0.82 27.21 -9.84
C PHE A 321 -1.55 28.49 -9.40
N VAL A 322 -0.90 29.32 -8.55
CA VAL A 322 -1.54 30.54 -8.02
C VAL A 322 -1.81 31.56 -9.12
N ARG A 323 -0.95 31.68 -10.15
CA ARG A 323 -1.21 32.56 -11.31
C ARG A 323 -2.42 32.11 -12.12
N GLU A 324 -2.50 30.82 -12.44
CA GLU A 324 -3.64 30.26 -13.19
C GLU A 324 -4.93 30.37 -12.38
N TYR A 325 -4.88 30.08 -11.08
CA TYR A 325 -5.98 30.24 -10.14
C TYR A 325 -6.47 31.69 -10.09
N LEU A 326 -5.57 32.67 -9.88
CA LEU A 326 -5.96 34.09 -9.80
C LEU A 326 -6.55 34.60 -11.13
N LYS A 327 -5.97 34.22 -12.27
CA LYS A 327 -6.51 34.56 -13.60
C LYS A 327 -7.87 33.93 -13.89
N SER A 328 -8.14 32.76 -13.30
CA SER A 328 -9.43 32.06 -13.43
C SER A 328 -10.45 32.54 -12.39
N PHE A 329 -9.99 33.07 -11.25
CA PHE A 329 -10.82 33.55 -10.17
C PHE A 329 -11.30 34.99 -10.39
N ILE A 330 -10.48 35.85 -11.00
CA ILE A 330 -10.92 37.20 -11.37
C ILE A 330 -12.02 37.16 -12.46
N ASP A 331 -12.69 38.28 -12.68
CA ASP A 331 -13.49 38.51 -13.87
C ASP A 331 -12.60 38.48 -15.14
N PRO A 332 -12.99 37.79 -16.23
CA PRO A 332 -12.17 37.67 -17.44
C PRO A 332 -11.67 39.00 -18.02
N ALA A 333 -12.43 40.09 -17.93
CA ALA A 333 -12.01 41.40 -18.42
C ALA A 333 -10.75 41.91 -17.71
N HIS A 334 -10.64 41.66 -16.40
CA HIS A 334 -9.55 42.12 -15.54
C HIS A 334 -8.41 41.08 -15.41
N SER A 335 -8.49 39.95 -16.13
CA SER A 335 -7.49 38.86 -16.09
C SER A 335 -6.06 39.28 -16.49
N HIS A 336 -5.93 40.41 -17.16
CA HIS A 336 -4.67 41.05 -17.53
C HIS A 336 -3.99 41.79 -16.35
N GLU A 337 -4.73 42.13 -15.29
CA GLU A 337 -4.22 42.83 -14.09
C GLU A 337 -3.45 41.90 -13.13
N ILE A 338 -3.45 40.58 -13.37
CA ILE A 338 -2.79 39.59 -12.50
C ILE A 338 -1.27 39.60 -12.74
N THR A 339 -0.60 40.54 -12.06
CA THR A 339 0.87 40.71 -12.06
C THR A 339 1.61 39.61 -11.31
N GLN A 340 2.93 39.53 -11.53
CA GLN A 340 3.84 38.72 -10.71
C GLN A 340 3.81 39.10 -9.22
N GLN A 341 3.61 40.38 -8.91
CA GLN A 341 3.56 40.87 -7.53
C GLN A 341 2.32 40.33 -6.80
N HIS A 342 1.17 40.24 -7.49
CA HIS A 342 -0.05 39.65 -6.92
C HIS A 342 0.15 38.16 -6.60
N VAL A 343 0.78 37.39 -7.49
CA VAL A 343 1.14 35.97 -7.24
C VAL A 343 2.07 35.83 -6.04
N LYS A 344 3.15 36.64 -5.98
CA LYS A 344 4.10 36.61 -4.85
C LYS A 344 3.47 37.04 -3.52
N LEU A 345 2.52 37.99 -3.52
CA LEU A 345 1.80 38.40 -2.32
C LEU A 345 0.88 37.28 -1.80
N PHE A 346 0.08 36.67 -2.68
CA PHE A 346 -0.81 35.55 -2.31
C PHE A 346 -0.01 34.37 -1.72
N LEU A 347 1.15 34.05 -2.32
CA LEU A 347 2.04 32.99 -1.83
C LEU A 347 2.72 33.25 -0.48
N LYS A 348 2.78 34.50 0.02
CA LYS A 348 3.31 34.78 1.37
C LYS A 348 2.45 34.15 2.47
N SER A 349 1.13 34.03 2.25
CA SER A 349 0.20 33.51 3.27
C SER A 349 0.00 31.99 3.20
N ILE A 350 0.33 31.34 2.08
CA ILE A 350 0.14 29.89 1.91
C ILE A 350 0.83 29.04 3.00
N PRO A 351 2.05 29.32 3.47
CA PRO A 351 2.66 28.59 4.60
C PRO A 351 1.81 28.55 5.89
N LEU A 352 1.06 29.62 6.17
CA LEU A 352 0.14 29.67 7.32
C LEU A 352 -1.06 28.72 7.12
N PHE A 353 -1.58 28.66 5.89
CA PHE A 353 -2.67 27.76 5.52
C PHE A 353 -2.23 26.29 5.46
N CYS A 354 -1.02 25.99 4.98
CA CYS A 354 -0.40 24.67 5.09
C CYS A 354 -0.29 24.23 6.57
N LYS A 355 0.14 25.12 7.47
CA LYS A 355 0.17 24.83 8.92
C LYS A 355 -1.25 24.59 9.49
N LEU A 356 -2.25 25.36 9.07
CA LEU A 356 -3.64 25.16 9.47
C LEU A 356 -4.20 23.81 8.98
N SER A 357 -3.86 23.38 7.76
CA SER A 357 -4.19 22.04 7.24
C SER A 357 -3.56 20.93 8.10
N HIS A 358 -2.27 21.02 8.46
CA HIS A 358 -1.65 20.05 9.38
C HIS A 358 -2.35 20.00 10.76
N LEU A 359 -2.71 21.15 11.34
CA LEU A 359 -3.45 21.21 12.61
C LEU A 359 -4.86 20.59 12.51
N TYR A 360 -5.54 20.81 11.38
CA TYR A 360 -6.86 20.26 11.07
C TYR A 360 -6.81 18.73 11.00
N TRP A 361 -5.92 18.18 10.17
CA TRP A 361 -5.81 16.74 9.99
C TRP A 361 -5.15 16.01 11.17
N ALA A 362 -4.30 16.67 11.96
CA ALA A 362 -3.82 16.12 13.22
C ALA A 362 -4.97 15.92 14.23
N LEU A 363 -5.88 16.90 14.38
CA LEU A 363 -7.06 16.77 15.24
C LEU A 363 -8.02 15.69 14.74
N TRP A 364 -8.26 15.63 13.42
CA TRP A 364 -9.02 14.53 12.80
C TRP A 364 -8.39 13.17 13.09
N GLY A 365 -7.06 13.04 12.96
CA GLY A 365 -6.31 11.83 13.25
C GLY A 365 -6.42 11.40 14.71
N ILE A 366 -6.32 12.32 15.66
CA ILE A 366 -6.50 12.01 17.09
C ILE A 366 -7.89 11.41 17.35
N ILE A 367 -8.96 11.99 16.78
CA ILE A 367 -10.33 11.46 16.92
C ILE A 367 -10.47 10.09 16.22
N GLN A 368 -9.93 9.93 15.01
CA GLN A 368 -9.95 8.66 14.28
C GLN A 368 -9.17 7.56 15.01
N SER A 369 -8.08 7.88 15.73
CA SER A 369 -7.35 6.89 16.53
C SER A 369 -8.21 6.20 17.59
N ASN A 370 -9.26 6.88 18.05
CA ASN A 370 -10.16 6.40 19.10
C ASN A 370 -11.44 5.77 18.52
N VAL A 371 -12.00 6.34 17.44
CA VAL A 371 -13.26 5.86 16.84
C VAL A 371 -13.03 4.73 15.82
N SER A 372 -12.00 4.85 14.98
CA SER A 372 -11.82 4.00 13.81
C SER A 372 -11.57 2.53 14.16
N ASN A 373 -11.91 1.64 13.23
CA ASN A 373 -11.61 0.20 13.27
C ASN A 373 -10.53 -0.18 12.25
N LEU A 374 -9.73 0.79 11.79
CA LEU A 374 -8.76 0.61 10.72
C LEU A 374 -7.34 0.41 11.25
N GLU A 375 -6.65 -0.56 10.66
CA GLU A 375 -5.20 -0.72 10.80
C GLU A 375 -4.48 0.42 10.04
N PHE A 376 -4.35 1.55 10.74
CA PHE A 376 -3.58 2.73 10.35
C PHE A 376 -3.15 3.49 11.62
N ASP A 377 -1.92 4.01 11.66
CA ASP A 377 -1.39 4.69 12.85
C ASP A 377 -1.73 6.18 12.87
N PHE A 378 -3.00 6.48 13.12
CA PHE A 378 -3.53 7.85 13.16
C PHE A 378 -2.80 8.77 14.15
N LEU A 379 -2.30 8.23 15.26
CA LEU A 379 -1.52 9.01 16.23
C LEU A 379 -0.13 9.37 15.67
N SER A 380 0.54 8.45 14.97
CA SER A 380 1.79 8.79 14.29
C SER A 380 1.62 9.78 13.14
N TYR A 381 0.48 9.74 12.43
CA TYR A 381 0.12 10.78 11.45
C TYR A 381 -0.06 12.15 12.14
N ALA A 382 -0.78 12.20 13.26
CA ALA A 382 -0.97 13.43 14.04
C ALA A 382 0.30 14.00 14.70
N LYS A 383 1.40 13.23 14.82
CA LYS A 383 2.72 13.75 15.26
C LYS A 383 3.32 14.75 14.28
N VAL A 384 3.02 14.65 12.99
CA VAL A 384 3.79 15.32 11.93
C VAL A 384 3.36 16.79 11.80
N LEU A 385 3.72 17.57 12.82
CA LEU A 385 3.82 19.02 12.82
C LEU A 385 5.24 19.38 12.37
N PRO A 386 5.44 19.75 11.09
CA PRO A 386 6.79 19.87 10.55
C PRO A 386 7.52 21.07 11.20
N HIS A 387 8.72 20.84 11.74
CA HIS A 387 9.60 21.92 12.21
C HIS A 387 10.27 22.69 11.05
N THR A 388 10.02 22.24 9.82
CA THR A 388 10.71 22.54 8.56
C THR A 388 10.10 23.70 7.78
N MET A 389 8.91 24.21 8.16
CA MET A 389 8.41 25.52 7.70
C MET A 389 9.31 26.71 8.14
N ASN A 390 10.40 26.46 8.88
CA ASN A 390 11.47 27.44 9.14
C ASN A 390 12.58 27.46 8.06
N HIS A 391 12.59 26.54 7.09
CA HIS A 391 13.61 26.52 6.03
C HIS A 391 13.32 27.49 4.87
N SER A 392 13.28 28.78 5.21
CA SER A 392 13.46 29.86 4.24
C SER A 392 14.58 30.80 4.70
N ASN A 393 15.72 30.72 4.00
CA ASN A 393 16.96 31.47 4.20
C ASN A 393 17.77 31.11 5.46
N GLY A 394 19.10 31.06 5.30
CA GLY A 394 20.03 30.87 6.41
C GLY A 394 20.19 32.14 7.26
N ASN A 395 20.69 31.97 8.48
CA ASN A 395 21.11 33.03 9.40
C ASN A 395 20.08 34.16 9.65
N ASN A 396 18.90 33.83 10.18
CA ASN A 396 18.16 34.79 11.01
C ASN A 396 17.38 34.14 12.16
N LYS A 397 17.98 34.14 13.36
CA LYS A 397 17.31 33.79 14.62
C LYS A 397 16.41 34.95 15.10
N ASN A 398 15.40 35.33 14.32
CA ASN A 398 14.42 36.36 14.72
C ASN A 398 13.14 36.35 13.86
N SER A 399 12.36 35.27 13.94
CA SER A 399 11.08 35.12 13.22
C SER A 399 10.01 36.16 13.60
N ASN A 400 10.15 36.86 14.73
CA ASN A 400 9.25 37.95 15.13
C ASN A 400 9.44 39.25 14.32
N VAL A 401 10.59 39.46 13.65
CA VAL A 401 10.91 40.75 12.99
C VAL A 401 10.32 40.85 11.58
N LEU A 402 10.06 39.71 10.92
CA LEU A 402 9.49 39.65 9.57
C LEU A 402 8.03 40.15 9.45
N PHE A 403 7.38 40.46 10.57
CA PHE A 403 5.99 40.94 10.61
C PHE A 403 5.84 42.47 10.51
N GLN A 404 6.93 43.26 10.60
CA GLN A 404 6.85 44.74 10.57
C GLN A 404 7.52 45.43 9.37
N SER A 405 8.45 44.77 8.65
CA SER A 405 9.21 45.39 7.55
C SER A 405 8.46 45.56 6.21
N VAL A 406 7.12 45.56 6.23
CA VAL A 406 6.28 45.48 5.02
C VAL A 406 6.10 46.85 4.32
N ILE A 407 6.52 47.96 4.93
CA ILE A 407 6.24 49.34 4.45
C ILE A 407 7.50 50.15 4.11
N SER A 408 8.71 49.73 4.51
CA SER A 408 9.96 50.42 4.19
C SER A 408 10.99 49.48 3.55
N ASP A 409 11.14 49.56 2.23
CA ASP A 409 12.27 50.28 1.62
C ASP A 409 12.19 50.31 0.08
N LYS A 410 12.95 51.24 -0.54
CA LYS A 410 13.09 51.40 -2.00
C LYS A 410 14.57 51.34 -2.39
N HIS A 411 14.85 50.83 -3.61
CA HIS A 411 16.16 50.76 -4.28
C HIS A 411 17.19 49.85 -3.56
N HIS A 412 17.81 48.87 -4.21
CA HIS A 412 18.81 49.06 -5.27
C HIS A 412 18.87 47.88 -6.28
N GLU A 413 19.74 48.00 -7.30
CA GLU A 413 19.89 47.10 -8.46
C GLU A 413 21.34 46.58 -8.63
N GLU A 414 21.52 45.65 -9.58
CA GLU A 414 22.80 45.19 -10.19
C GLU A 414 23.79 44.39 -9.30
N SER A 415 24.71 43.55 -9.83
CA SER A 415 25.08 43.18 -11.23
C SER A 415 25.42 41.67 -11.38
N LEU A 416 25.77 41.21 -12.60
CA LEU A 416 26.35 39.89 -12.92
C LEU A 416 27.90 39.94 -12.94
N ASP A 417 28.60 38.78 -12.96
CA ASP A 417 29.39 38.40 -14.15
C ASP A 417 29.90 36.93 -14.20
N LEU A 418 30.50 36.54 -15.34
CA LEU A 418 31.01 35.20 -15.72
C LEU A 418 32.55 35.12 -15.81
N HIS A 419 33.14 33.91 -15.87
CA HIS A 419 34.30 33.59 -16.74
C HIS A 419 34.58 32.07 -16.91
N HIS A 420 35.54 31.71 -17.80
CA HIS A 420 35.80 30.38 -18.37
C HIS A 420 37.32 30.09 -18.50
N HIS A 421 37.70 28.90 -19.04
CA HIS A 421 39.06 28.44 -19.44
C HIS A 421 39.96 27.93 -18.28
N HIS A 422 40.99 27.07 -18.43
CA HIS A 422 41.57 26.17 -19.47
C HIS A 422 42.46 25.12 -18.70
N GLU A 423 42.98 23.96 -19.16
CA GLU A 423 42.93 23.18 -20.42
C GLU A 423 43.15 21.65 -20.12
N SER A 424 44.17 21.00 -20.70
CA SER A 424 44.52 19.56 -20.77
C SER A 424 45.90 19.47 -21.51
N PRO A 425 46.44 18.32 -21.98
CA PRO A 425 46.26 16.89 -21.65
C PRO A 425 47.62 16.21 -21.28
N TYR A 426 47.71 14.87 -21.26
CA TYR A 426 48.73 14.06 -22.00
C TYR A 426 48.53 12.53 -21.85
N LEU A 427 49.08 11.77 -22.82
CA LEU A 427 49.15 10.29 -22.95
C LEU A 427 50.65 9.84 -22.91
N PRO A 428 51.11 8.59 -23.21
CA PRO A 428 50.48 7.38 -23.76
C PRO A 428 50.85 6.04 -23.01
N ALA A 429 50.80 4.89 -23.68
CA ALA A 429 50.98 3.53 -23.13
C ALA A 429 52.01 2.64 -23.89
N ALA A 430 52.44 1.53 -23.27
CA ALA A 430 53.08 0.34 -23.88
C ALA A 430 52.71 -0.89 -23.00
N GLN A 431 52.22 -2.04 -23.49
CA GLN A 431 52.80 -3.06 -24.40
C GLN A 431 54.02 -3.84 -23.86
N HIS A 432 53.86 -5.16 -23.71
CA HIS A 432 54.81 -6.19 -24.17
C HIS A 432 54.13 -7.59 -24.26
N ARG A 433 54.74 -8.51 -25.01
CA ARG A 433 54.36 -9.94 -25.18
C ARG A 433 55.53 -10.84 -24.78
N HIS A 434 55.30 -12.13 -24.44
CA HIS A 434 55.65 -13.29 -25.31
C HIS A 434 55.35 -14.68 -24.66
N GLN A 435 55.45 -15.69 -25.53
CA GLN A 435 55.34 -17.16 -25.42
C GLN A 435 56.13 -17.81 -24.25
N ALA A 436 56.00 -19.10 -23.90
CA ALA A 436 55.25 -20.26 -24.46
C ALA A 436 54.58 -21.07 -23.30
N ASP A 437 54.06 -22.31 -23.40
CA ASP A 437 54.51 -23.49 -24.13
C ASP A 437 53.41 -24.58 -24.25
N GLU A 438 53.58 -25.56 -25.14
CA GLU A 438 52.59 -26.63 -25.41
C GLU A 438 52.91 -27.96 -24.68
N SER A 439 51.98 -28.48 -23.87
CA SER A 439 51.93 -29.92 -23.54
C SER A 439 50.57 -30.31 -22.93
N LYS A 440 50.27 -31.62 -22.93
CA LYS A 440 49.09 -32.27 -22.31
C LYS A 440 47.74 -32.15 -23.06
N GLN A 441 47.76 -32.39 -24.37
CA GLN A 441 46.86 -33.43 -24.88
C GLN A 441 47.34 -34.81 -24.36
N ASP A 442 46.48 -35.83 -24.37
CA ASP A 442 46.66 -37.16 -23.74
C ASP A 442 46.39 -37.27 -22.22
N LEU A 443 45.11 -37.17 -21.84
CA LEU A 443 44.58 -37.83 -20.63
C LEU A 443 43.10 -38.31 -20.76
N PHE A 444 42.58 -38.44 -21.99
CA PHE A 444 41.16 -38.70 -22.28
C PHE A 444 40.85 -40.12 -22.81
N SER A 445 41.53 -41.14 -22.26
CA SER A 445 41.36 -42.55 -22.65
C SER A 445 41.35 -43.49 -21.44
N SER A 446 40.29 -43.41 -20.62
CA SER A 446 40.06 -44.32 -19.49
C SER A 446 38.63 -44.88 -19.46
N PRO A 447 38.42 -46.21 -19.34
CA PRO A 447 37.09 -46.83 -19.38
C PRO A 447 36.09 -46.35 -18.31
N SER A 448 36.57 -45.80 -17.19
CA SER A 448 35.74 -45.33 -16.08
C SER A 448 34.87 -44.12 -16.44
N ASN A 449 35.24 -43.32 -17.43
CA ASN A 449 34.43 -42.17 -17.86
C ASN A 449 33.14 -42.58 -18.60
N LEU A 450 33.10 -43.77 -19.23
CA LEU A 450 31.86 -44.26 -19.86
C LEU A 450 30.79 -44.58 -18.82
N TYR A 451 31.17 -45.20 -17.69
CA TYR A 451 30.25 -45.50 -16.59
C TYR A 451 29.66 -44.24 -15.96
N MET A 452 30.49 -43.20 -15.73
CA MET A 452 30.02 -41.90 -15.23
C MET A 452 29.03 -41.22 -16.19
N ASN A 453 29.31 -41.24 -17.50
CA ASN A 453 28.39 -40.67 -18.48
C ASN A 453 27.04 -41.41 -18.52
N HIS A 454 27.04 -42.74 -18.52
CA HIS A 454 25.79 -43.50 -18.62
C HIS A 454 24.91 -43.37 -17.37
N HIS A 455 25.51 -43.37 -16.18
CA HIS A 455 24.79 -43.19 -14.91
C HIS A 455 24.37 -41.73 -14.69
N GLY A 456 25.17 -40.75 -15.14
CA GLY A 456 24.83 -39.33 -15.11
C GLY A 456 23.67 -38.97 -16.04
N LEU A 457 23.63 -39.54 -17.25
CA LEU A 457 22.49 -39.38 -18.17
C LEU A 457 21.20 -39.99 -17.61
N GLN A 458 21.27 -41.17 -17.00
CA GLN A 458 20.10 -41.76 -16.32
C GLN A 458 19.62 -40.90 -15.14
N LEU A 459 20.53 -40.29 -14.37
CA LEU A 459 20.18 -39.35 -13.31
C LEU A 459 19.52 -38.08 -13.84
N MET A 460 20.05 -37.47 -14.91
CA MET A 460 19.42 -36.31 -15.55
C MET A 460 18.02 -36.64 -16.09
N ASN A 461 17.82 -37.84 -16.67
CA ASN A 461 16.52 -38.31 -17.14
C ASN A 461 15.49 -38.50 -16.00
N SER A 462 15.93 -38.66 -14.75
CA SER A 462 15.04 -38.69 -13.58
C SER A 462 14.65 -37.30 -13.04
N LEU A 463 15.32 -36.24 -13.48
CA LEU A 463 15.09 -34.89 -12.97
C LEU A 463 13.65 -34.37 -13.24
N PRO A 464 13.03 -34.58 -14.43
CA PRO A 464 11.66 -34.14 -14.70
C PRO A 464 10.60 -34.87 -13.85
N SER A 465 10.76 -36.18 -13.61
CA SER A 465 9.82 -36.95 -12.78
C SER A 465 9.96 -36.57 -11.31
N ASN A 466 11.19 -36.45 -10.78
CA ASN A 466 11.44 -35.95 -9.42
C ASN A 466 10.89 -34.52 -9.23
N PHE A 467 11.00 -33.65 -10.25
CA PHE A 467 10.41 -32.31 -10.22
C PHE A 467 8.87 -32.34 -10.24
N ALA A 468 8.25 -33.22 -11.04
CA ALA A 468 6.79 -33.39 -11.05
C ALA A 468 6.26 -33.92 -9.70
N ILE A 469 6.91 -34.93 -9.13
CA ILE A 469 6.60 -35.49 -7.80
C ILE A 469 6.80 -34.40 -6.72
N GLY A 470 7.89 -33.63 -6.79
CA GLY A 470 8.16 -32.50 -5.90
C GLY A 470 7.12 -31.39 -6.01
N THR A 471 6.59 -31.13 -7.21
CA THR A 471 5.52 -30.15 -7.44
C THR A 471 4.21 -30.62 -6.80
N ALA A 472 3.82 -31.88 -7.00
CA ALA A 472 2.65 -32.47 -6.37
C ALA A 472 2.76 -32.48 -4.84
N ALA A 473 3.88 -32.95 -4.30
CA ALA A 473 4.16 -32.94 -2.86
C ALA A 473 4.10 -31.53 -2.26
N ALA A 474 4.63 -30.53 -2.98
CA ALA A 474 4.56 -29.13 -2.56
C ALA A 474 3.13 -28.60 -2.49
N VAL A 475 2.26 -28.93 -3.46
CA VAL A 475 0.85 -28.52 -3.47
C VAL A 475 0.05 -29.20 -2.36
N PHE A 476 0.15 -30.53 -2.22
CA PHE A 476 -0.55 -31.28 -1.18
C PHE A 476 -0.08 -30.88 0.22
N GLY A 477 1.24 -30.83 0.46
CA GLY A 477 1.79 -30.46 1.76
C GLY A 477 1.54 -28.99 2.14
N ARG A 478 1.43 -28.07 1.17
CA ARG A 478 0.91 -26.72 1.42
C ARG A 478 -0.55 -26.78 1.87
N THR A 479 -1.40 -27.48 1.12
CA THR A 479 -2.84 -27.58 1.39
C THR A 479 -3.13 -28.13 2.79
N LEU A 480 -2.48 -29.23 3.17
CA LEU A 480 -2.59 -29.85 4.50
C LEU A 480 -2.09 -28.94 5.65
N SER A 481 -1.18 -28.00 5.37
CA SER A 481 -0.63 -27.10 6.38
C SER A 481 -1.45 -25.84 6.66
N ILE A 482 -2.38 -25.46 5.77
CA ILE A 482 -3.17 -24.23 5.89
C ILE A 482 -3.95 -24.16 7.23
N PRO A 483 -4.66 -25.22 7.68
CA PRO A 483 -5.30 -25.24 8.99
C PRO A 483 -4.35 -24.88 10.14
N PHE A 484 -3.18 -25.55 10.21
CA PHE A 484 -2.19 -25.36 11.27
C PHE A 484 -1.51 -23.97 11.24
N GLN A 485 -1.47 -23.32 10.07
CA GLN A 485 -0.97 -21.95 9.95
C GLN A 485 -2.03 -20.91 10.32
N GLN A 486 -3.32 -21.22 10.13
CA GLN A 486 -4.44 -20.33 10.41
C GLN A 486 -4.98 -20.43 11.85
N THR A 487 -4.66 -21.47 12.61
CA THR A 487 -4.99 -21.57 14.05
C THR A 487 -4.08 -20.74 14.97
N LEU A 488 -2.99 -20.16 14.44
CA LEU A 488 -2.02 -19.38 15.23
C LEU A 488 -2.62 -18.20 16.04
N PRO A 489 -3.57 -17.38 15.52
CA PRO A 489 -4.09 -16.22 16.24
C PRO A 489 -4.84 -16.58 17.54
N LEU A 490 -5.41 -17.78 17.61
CA LEU A 490 -6.11 -18.31 18.79
C LEU A 490 -5.14 -18.49 19.96
N TRP A 491 -3.88 -18.88 19.69
CA TRP A 491 -2.83 -19.04 20.70
C TRP A 491 -2.27 -17.70 21.18
N SER A 492 -2.55 -16.60 20.46
CA SER A 492 -2.30 -15.22 20.90
C SER A 492 -3.54 -14.52 21.49
N GLY A 493 -4.58 -15.28 21.86
CA GLY A 493 -5.74 -14.76 22.59
C GLY A 493 -6.77 -13.98 21.75
N GLN A 494 -6.69 -14.00 20.43
CA GLN A 494 -7.70 -13.38 19.56
C GLN A 494 -8.86 -14.35 19.31
N SER A 495 -10.05 -14.04 19.82
CA SER A 495 -11.25 -14.87 19.76
C SER A 495 -11.96 -14.81 18.40
N ILE A 496 -11.52 -15.62 17.44
CA ILE A 496 -12.19 -15.81 16.14
C ILE A 496 -13.01 -17.10 16.15
N THR A 497 -14.30 -16.99 15.84
CA THR A 497 -15.26 -18.10 15.87
C THR A 497 -14.96 -19.17 14.81
N PHE A 498 -15.02 -20.45 15.18
CA PHE A 498 -14.62 -21.59 14.35
C PHE A 498 -15.33 -21.68 12.98
N ALA A 499 -16.57 -21.21 12.88
CA ALA A 499 -17.29 -21.13 11.60
C ALA A 499 -16.68 -20.08 10.62
N ARG A 500 -16.27 -18.91 11.14
CA ARG A 500 -15.63 -17.84 10.36
C ARG A 500 -14.26 -18.26 9.85
N TYR A 501 -13.55 -19.07 10.63
CA TYR A 501 -12.31 -19.74 10.25
C TYR A 501 -12.50 -20.62 9.00
N ILE A 502 -13.49 -21.53 8.96
CA ILE A 502 -13.73 -22.40 7.78
C ILE A 502 -14.01 -21.57 6.50
N TYR A 503 -14.81 -20.51 6.61
CA TYR A 503 -15.17 -19.65 5.47
C TYR A 503 -13.96 -18.84 4.93
N GLN A 504 -13.11 -18.32 5.83
CA GLN A 504 -11.85 -17.67 5.47
C GLN A 504 -10.79 -18.66 4.97
N SER A 505 -10.78 -19.91 5.44
CA SER A 505 -9.94 -20.97 4.88
C SER A 505 -10.35 -21.29 3.44
N ALA A 506 -11.64 -21.37 3.11
CA ALA A 506 -12.12 -21.68 1.76
C ALA A 506 -11.78 -20.60 0.72
N THR A 507 -11.95 -19.32 1.08
CA THR A 507 -11.61 -18.18 0.21
C THR A 507 -10.09 -17.92 0.17
N GLY A 508 -9.39 -18.12 1.28
CA GLY A 508 -7.92 -18.10 1.34
C GLY A 508 -7.27 -19.26 0.57
N LEU A 509 -7.94 -20.42 0.48
CA LEU A 509 -7.48 -21.57 -0.30
C LEU A 509 -7.39 -21.22 -1.79
N THR A 510 -8.44 -20.69 -2.42
CA THR A 510 -8.43 -20.42 -3.88
C THR A 510 -7.39 -19.36 -4.28
N ALA A 511 -7.32 -18.25 -3.54
CA ALA A 511 -6.30 -17.22 -3.74
C ALA A 511 -4.88 -17.73 -3.46
N GLY A 512 -4.71 -18.51 -2.39
CA GLY A 512 -3.43 -19.13 -2.01
C GLY A 512 -2.95 -20.16 -3.02
N PHE A 513 -3.86 -20.97 -3.57
CA PHE A 513 -3.57 -22.08 -4.50
C PHE A 513 -2.96 -21.59 -5.81
N SER A 514 -3.47 -20.48 -6.37
CA SER A 514 -2.87 -19.82 -7.54
C SER A 514 -1.42 -19.37 -7.27
N SER A 515 -1.15 -18.77 -6.10
CA SER A 515 0.20 -18.40 -5.69
C SER A 515 1.10 -19.62 -5.41
N CYS A 516 0.51 -20.72 -4.95
CA CYS A 516 1.21 -21.96 -4.65
C CYS A 516 1.70 -22.64 -5.94
N LEU A 517 0.79 -22.85 -6.90
CA LEU A 517 1.08 -23.46 -8.20
C LEU A 517 2.10 -22.65 -9.01
N THR A 518 1.92 -21.33 -9.09
CA THR A 518 2.76 -20.49 -9.97
C THR A 518 4.16 -20.20 -9.45
N LYS A 519 4.40 -20.32 -8.14
CA LYS A 519 5.64 -19.80 -7.50
C LYS A 519 6.24 -20.73 -6.44
N PHE A 520 5.44 -21.19 -5.46
CA PHE A 520 5.97 -21.99 -4.34
C PHE A 520 6.29 -23.44 -4.74
N ALA A 521 5.43 -24.09 -5.52
CA ALA A 521 5.61 -25.49 -5.90
C ALA A 521 6.84 -25.71 -6.81
N PRO A 522 7.10 -24.90 -7.85
CA PRO A 522 8.34 -25.00 -8.64
C PRO A 522 9.62 -24.84 -7.80
N ALA A 523 9.61 -23.96 -6.79
CA ALA A 523 10.75 -23.72 -5.91
C ALA A 523 11.06 -24.92 -4.99
N GLN A 524 10.04 -25.57 -4.44
CA GLN A 524 10.22 -26.78 -3.64
C GLN A 524 10.55 -28.00 -4.52
N ALA A 525 9.93 -28.11 -5.70
CA ALA A 525 10.22 -29.14 -6.68
C ALA A 525 11.70 -29.14 -7.09
N LEU A 526 12.25 -27.97 -7.41
CA LEU A 526 13.67 -27.79 -7.73
C LEU A 526 14.58 -28.22 -6.56
N ALA A 527 14.24 -27.83 -5.32
CA ALA A 527 15.04 -28.19 -4.16
C ALA A 527 15.01 -29.70 -3.84
N LEU A 528 13.91 -30.39 -4.11
CA LEU A 528 13.76 -31.83 -3.93
C LEU A 528 14.43 -32.63 -5.06
N SER A 529 14.30 -32.19 -6.32
CA SER A 529 14.96 -32.86 -7.45
C SER A 529 16.49 -32.68 -7.41
N LEU A 530 16.98 -31.51 -6.99
CA LEU A 530 18.42 -31.28 -6.77
C LEU A 530 18.97 -32.07 -5.58
N ARG A 531 18.19 -32.29 -4.51
CA ARG A 531 18.58 -33.15 -3.37
C ARG A 531 18.91 -34.56 -3.83
N ASP A 532 18.03 -35.17 -4.61
CA ASP A 532 18.23 -36.53 -5.12
C ASP A 532 19.43 -36.62 -6.07
N LEU A 533 19.59 -35.63 -6.97
CA LEU A 533 20.73 -35.53 -7.86
C LEU A 533 22.06 -35.41 -7.07
N CYS A 534 22.16 -34.46 -6.13
CA CYS A 534 23.34 -34.27 -5.29
C CYS A 534 23.65 -35.52 -4.45
N LYS A 535 22.64 -36.18 -3.89
CA LYS A 535 22.80 -37.40 -3.08
C LYS A 535 23.34 -38.56 -3.92
N SER A 536 22.81 -38.79 -5.13
CA SER A 536 23.33 -39.83 -6.01
C SER A 536 24.72 -39.52 -6.56
N MET A 537 25.00 -38.26 -6.90
CA MET A 537 26.33 -37.84 -7.35
C MET A 537 27.39 -38.09 -6.27
N LEU A 538 27.11 -37.70 -5.01
CA LEU A 538 28.00 -37.97 -3.87
C LEU A 538 28.28 -39.47 -3.66
N VAL A 539 27.24 -40.32 -3.77
CA VAL A 539 27.38 -41.77 -3.67
C VAL A 539 28.23 -42.36 -4.80
N SER A 540 28.14 -41.79 -6.02
CA SER A 540 28.98 -42.21 -7.16
C SER A 540 30.43 -41.70 -7.11
N THR A 541 30.74 -40.67 -6.31
CA THR A 541 32.09 -40.09 -6.25
C THR A 541 33.03 -40.81 -5.29
N ARG A 542 34.31 -40.90 -5.70
CA ARG A 542 35.40 -41.63 -5.02
C ARG A 542 35.64 -41.24 -3.55
N VAL A 543 35.18 -40.07 -3.12
CA VAL A 543 35.23 -39.57 -1.73
C VAL A 543 34.63 -40.58 -0.72
N MET A 544 33.66 -41.38 -1.17
CA MET A 544 33.08 -42.47 -0.36
C MET A 544 34.05 -43.61 -0.01
N HIS A 545 35.22 -43.69 -0.66
CA HIS A 545 36.22 -44.75 -0.47
C HIS A 545 37.28 -44.42 0.60
N ASP A 546 37.43 -43.16 1.00
CA ASP A 546 38.43 -42.76 2.01
C ASP A 546 37.86 -42.72 3.45
N LEU A 547 36.53 -42.79 3.60
CA LEU A 547 35.81 -42.80 4.87
C LEU A 547 35.69 -44.21 5.52
N HIS A 548 36.63 -45.11 5.23
CA HIS A 548 36.53 -46.54 5.59
C HIS A 548 36.74 -46.88 7.10
N HIS A 549 36.97 -45.88 7.96
CA HIS A 549 37.33 -46.07 9.38
C HIS A 549 36.41 -45.39 10.41
N GLU A 550 35.24 -44.85 10.03
CA GLU A 550 34.24 -44.33 10.98
C GLU A 550 32.96 -45.18 11.04
N ASN A 551 32.29 -45.19 12.20
CA ASN A 551 30.99 -45.84 12.41
C ASN A 551 29.95 -45.45 11.33
N ASP A 552 29.29 -46.44 10.73
CA ASP A 552 28.34 -46.24 9.61
C ASP A 552 27.26 -45.19 9.89
N ALA A 553 26.75 -45.10 11.12
CA ALA A 553 25.75 -44.11 11.50
C ALA A 553 26.25 -42.65 11.36
N LYS A 554 27.52 -42.38 11.69
CA LYS A 554 28.14 -41.05 11.48
C LYS A 554 28.33 -40.78 10.00
N ARG A 555 28.86 -41.76 9.25
CA ARG A 555 29.09 -41.68 7.81
C ARG A 555 27.80 -41.37 7.05
N GLN A 556 26.71 -42.08 7.36
CA GLN A 556 25.39 -41.83 6.77
C GLN A 556 24.86 -40.44 7.12
N LEU A 557 24.95 -40.01 8.39
CA LEU A 557 24.53 -38.67 8.81
C LEU A 557 25.30 -37.57 8.06
N MET A 558 26.63 -37.68 7.98
CA MET A 558 27.48 -36.73 7.26
C MET A 558 27.16 -36.67 5.77
N LEU A 559 26.95 -37.82 5.11
CA LEU A 559 26.57 -37.87 3.70
C LEU A 559 25.18 -37.25 3.46
N ASN A 560 24.20 -37.55 4.31
CA ASN A 560 22.86 -36.98 4.23
C ASN A 560 22.91 -35.45 4.40
N ILE A 561 23.62 -34.94 5.43
CA ILE A 561 23.82 -33.50 5.65
C ILE A 561 24.52 -32.84 4.46
N THR A 562 25.60 -33.44 3.93
CA THR A 562 26.37 -32.88 2.81
C THR A 562 25.54 -32.81 1.53
N SER A 563 24.74 -33.84 1.25
CA SER A 563 23.83 -33.85 0.09
C SER A 563 22.74 -32.78 0.21
N GLY A 564 22.17 -32.60 1.41
CA GLY A 564 21.17 -31.56 1.67
C GLY A 564 21.77 -30.15 1.64
N ALA A 565 23.00 -29.98 2.10
CA ALA A 565 23.75 -28.73 2.04
C ALA A 565 24.03 -28.28 0.61
N LEU A 566 24.54 -29.18 -0.25
CA LEU A 566 24.81 -28.89 -1.66
C LEU A 566 23.53 -28.56 -2.44
N ALA A 567 22.46 -29.34 -2.23
CA ALA A 567 21.16 -29.05 -2.85
C ALA A 567 20.52 -27.76 -2.33
N GLY A 568 20.73 -27.43 -1.05
CA GLY A 568 20.34 -26.14 -0.46
C GLY A 568 21.08 -24.97 -1.08
N ALA A 569 22.40 -25.10 -1.27
CA ALA A 569 23.18 -24.10 -1.99
C ALA A 569 22.69 -23.94 -3.44
N ALA A 570 22.65 -25.02 -4.21
CA ALA A 570 22.27 -25.00 -5.64
C ALA A 570 20.87 -24.43 -5.88
N SER A 571 19.88 -24.84 -5.08
CA SER A 571 18.53 -24.26 -5.17
C SER A 571 18.50 -22.78 -4.75
N HIS A 572 19.30 -22.36 -3.77
CA HIS A 572 19.36 -20.96 -3.36
C HIS A 572 20.02 -20.04 -4.40
N VAL A 573 21.00 -20.51 -5.18
CA VAL A 573 21.57 -19.74 -6.33
C VAL A 573 20.46 -19.33 -7.30
N VAL A 574 19.55 -20.26 -7.63
CA VAL A 574 18.45 -20.02 -8.57
C VAL A 574 17.32 -19.20 -7.93
N LEU A 575 16.99 -19.46 -6.66
CA LEU A 575 15.79 -18.92 -6.02
C LEU A 575 15.98 -17.57 -5.31
N HIS A 576 17.19 -17.23 -4.84
CA HIS A 576 17.41 -15.99 -4.06
C HIS A 576 16.88 -14.72 -4.75
N PRO A 577 17.09 -14.46 -6.06
CA PRO A 577 16.57 -13.25 -6.70
C PRO A 577 15.05 -13.12 -6.59
N PHE A 578 14.33 -14.24 -6.65
CA PHE A 578 12.87 -14.29 -6.55
C PHE A 578 12.41 -14.19 -5.09
N GLU A 579 13.02 -14.94 -4.17
CA GLU A 579 12.70 -14.91 -2.74
C GLU A 579 12.99 -13.54 -2.10
N HIS A 580 14.14 -12.94 -2.42
CA HIS A 580 14.51 -11.58 -1.99
C HIS A 580 13.50 -10.56 -2.54
N ALA A 581 13.22 -10.59 -3.84
CA ALA A 581 12.27 -9.67 -4.45
C ALA A 581 10.86 -9.82 -3.86
N GLN A 582 10.42 -11.06 -3.61
CA GLN A 582 9.13 -11.35 -3.01
C GLN A 582 9.03 -10.88 -1.55
N MET A 583 10.07 -11.09 -0.73
CA MET A 583 10.11 -10.50 0.63
C MET A 583 10.10 -8.98 0.59
N ARG A 584 10.93 -8.34 -0.27
CA ARG A 584 10.98 -6.88 -0.38
C ARG A 584 9.62 -6.30 -0.80
N TYR A 585 8.97 -6.94 -1.77
CA TYR A 585 7.64 -6.55 -2.28
C TYR A 585 6.50 -6.78 -1.27
N PHE A 586 6.48 -7.91 -0.54
CA PHE A 586 5.45 -8.14 0.48
C PHE A 586 5.58 -7.22 1.69
N THR A 587 6.81 -6.91 2.12
CA THR A 587 7.01 -5.93 3.20
C THR A 587 6.62 -4.51 2.76
N TYR A 588 6.85 -4.16 1.49
CA TYR A 588 6.32 -2.93 0.90
C TYR A 588 4.78 -2.93 0.92
N LEU A 589 4.14 -4.00 0.43
CA LEU A 589 2.67 -4.18 0.47
C LEU A 589 2.07 -4.12 1.87
N SER A 590 2.75 -4.63 2.89
CA SER A 590 2.27 -4.54 4.28
C SER A 590 2.32 -3.12 4.88
N LYS A 591 2.94 -2.17 4.17
CA LYS A 591 2.99 -0.74 4.53
C LYS A 591 2.18 0.13 3.56
N HIS A 592 2.18 -0.21 2.28
CA HIS A 592 1.63 0.61 1.18
C HIS A 592 0.41 -0.06 0.55
N ARG A 593 -0.75 0.60 0.63
CA ARG A 593 -2.02 0.08 0.07
C ARG A 593 -2.14 0.22 -1.46
N VAL A 594 -1.23 0.93 -2.13
CA VAL A 594 -1.29 1.20 -3.59
C VAL A 594 -0.21 0.41 -4.34
N VAL A 595 -0.64 -0.42 -5.31
CA VAL A 595 0.21 -1.47 -5.92
C VAL A 595 0.39 -1.32 -7.43
N SER A 596 -0.50 -0.57 -8.11
CA SER A 596 -0.74 -0.72 -9.57
C SER A 596 0.39 -0.26 -10.51
N GLN A 597 1.57 0.09 -9.98
CA GLN A 597 2.71 0.60 -10.75
C GLN A 597 3.77 -0.47 -11.08
N PHE A 598 3.78 -1.62 -10.41
CA PHE A 598 4.78 -2.67 -10.62
C PHE A 598 4.18 -3.95 -11.22
N LYS A 599 4.80 -4.46 -12.29
CA LYS A 599 4.37 -5.71 -12.96
C LYS A 599 4.68 -7.00 -12.15
N GLY A 600 5.23 -6.87 -10.95
CA GLY A 600 5.53 -7.97 -10.03
C GLY A 600 6.76 -7.70 -9.14
N PRO A 601 7.11 -8.62 -8.22
CA PRO A 601 8.16 -8.40 -7.22
C PRO A 601 9.54 -8.09 -7.79
N VAL A 602 9.96 -8.82 -8.84
CA VAL A 602 11.27 -8.61 -9.49
C VAL A 602 11.31 -7.24 -10.16
N HIS A 603 10.25 -6.86 -10.88
CA HIS A 603 10.10 -5.53 -11.48
C HIS A 603 10.15 -4.42 -10.42
N PHE A 604 9.50 -4.62 -9.26
CA PHE A 604 9.58 -3.68 -8.14
C PHE A 604 11.03 -3.45 -7.67
N VAL A 605 11.80 -4.52 -7.39
CA VAL A 605 13.18 -4.36 -6.89
C VAL A 605 14.12 -3.77 -7.94
N VAL A 606 13.99 -4.19 -9.22
CA VAL A 606 14.80 -3.65 -10.31
C VAL A 606 14.49 -2.18 -10.55
N SER A 607 13.22 -1.78 -10.58
CA SER A 607 12.81 -0.38 -10.77
C SER A 607 13.14 0.53 -9.58
N THR A 608 13.15 0.02 -8.34
CA THR A 608 13.39 0.85 -7.13
C THR A 608 14.84 0.90 -6.69
N SER A 609 15.68 -0.06 -7.05
CA SER A 609 17.08 -0.12 -6.57
C SER A 609 18.06 -0.83 -7.52
N GLY A 610 17.71 -0.99 -8.80
CA GLY A 610 18.56 -1.59 -9.82
C GLY A 610 18.72 -3.12 -9.69
N PHE A 611 19.24 -3.74 -10.76
CA PHE A 611 19.35 -5.19 -10.89
C PHE A 611 20.23 -5.85 -9.81
N THR A 612 21.35 -5.22 -9.44
CA THR A 612 22.28 -5.73 -8.42
C THR A 612 21.63 -5.88 -7.04
N SER A 613 20.55 -5.13 -6.75
CA SER A 613 19.82 -5.25 -5.48
C SER A 613 19.12 -6.60 -5.30
N LEU A 614 18.84 -7.36 -6.38
CA LEU A 614 18.27 -8.72 -6.29
C LEU A 614 19.18 -9.72 -5.55
N PHE A 615 20.47 -9.41 -5.41
CA PHE A 615 21.48 -10.25 -4.76
C PHE A 615 21.89 -9.72 -3.37
N LYS A 616 21.24 -8.66 -2.86
CA LYS A 616 21.51 -8.15 -1.50
C LYS A 616 21.09 -9.18 -0.44
N GLY A 617 22.02 -9.50 0.46
CA GLY A 617 21.84 -10.56 1.46
C GLY A 617 22.13 -11.98 0.98
N PHE A 618 22.58 -12.19 -0.26
CA PHE A 618 22.85 -13.53 -0.81
C PHE A 618 23.76 -14.39 0.06
N GLY A 619 24.86 -13.83 0.59
CA GLY A 619 25.81 -14.59 1.43
C GLY A 619 25.19 -15.12 2.74
N ILE A 620 24.36 -14.32 3.42
CA ILE A 620 23.69 -14.75 4.67
C ILE A 620 22.49 -15.67 4.37
N GLY A 621 21.82 -15.45 3.23
CA GLY A 621 20.79 -16.36 2.69
C GLY A 621 21.35 -17.73 2.31
N LEU A 622 22.55 -17.79 1.74
CA LEU A 622 23.24 -19.03 1.38
C LEU A 622 23.61 -19.85 2.63
N VAL A 623 24.16 -19.20 3.66
CA VAL A 623 24.41 -19.87 4.96
C VAL A 623 23.10 -20.40 5.57
N ASN A 624 22.05 -19.57 5.60
CA ASN A 624 20.71 -19.98 6.04
C ASN A 624 20.19 -21.21 5.25
N ALA A 625 20.29 -21.20 3.92
CA ALA A 625 19.82 -22.28 3.05
C ALA A 625 20.63 -23.58 3.22
N VAL A 626 21.96 -23.48 3.33
CA VAL A 626 22.87 -24.61 3.58
C VAL A 626 22.60 -25.24 4.95
N THR A 627 22.54 -24.44 6.01
CA THR A 627 22.22 -24.93 7.37
C THR A 627 20.83 -25.58 7.40
N ASN A 628 19.82 -24.91 6.83
CA ASN A 628 18.44 -25.39 6.86
C ASN A 628 18.26 -26.70 6.07
N ARG A 629 18.68 -26.74 4.80
CA ARG A 629 18.48 -27.94 3.96
C ARG A 629 19.42 -29.08 4.36
N GLY A 630 20.64 -28.79 4.79
CA GLY A 630 21.59 -29.77 5.32
C GLY A 630 21.07 -30.45 6.58
N LEU A 631 20.63 -29.69 7.59
CA LEU A 631 20.07 -30.27 8.81
C LEU A 631 18.71 -30.94 8.57
N LEU A 632 17.83 -30.34 7.76
CA LEU A 632 16.49 -30.89 7.50
C LEU A 632 16.58 -32.28 6.86
N PHE A 633 17.25 -32.41 5.72
CA PHE A 633 17.39 -33.70 5.04
C PHE A 633 18.34 -34.64 5.79
N GLY A 634 19.40 -34.09 6.40
CA GLY A 634 20.37 -34.83 7.20
C GLY A 634 19.76 -35.58 8.38
N VAL A 635 19.01 -34.87 9.22
CA VAL A 635 18.33 -35.44 10.39
C VAL A 635 17.15 -36.32 9.97
N TYR A 636 16.34 -35.88 8.99
CA TYR A 636 15.19 -36.65 8.52
C TYR A 636 15.58 -38.03 7.97
N ASP A 637 16.53 -38.10 7.03
CA ASP A 637 16.95 -39.38 6.44
C ASP A 637 17.57 -40.31 7.48
N SER A 638 18.40 -39.76 8.37
CA SER A 638 19.13 -40.56 9.38
C SER A 638 18.20 -41.08 10.49
N LEU A 639 17.08 -40.41 10.76
CA LEU A 639 16.03 -40.93 11.64
C LEU A 639 15.08 -41.89 10.92
N ASN A 640 14.69 -41.60 9.67
CA ASN A 640 13.74 -42.42 8.92
C ASN A 640 14.32 -43.78 8.47
N VAL A 641 15.63 -43.86 8.22
CA VAL A 641 16.33 -45.15 8.02
C VAL A 641 16.14 -46.08 9.24
N ASN A 642 16.18 -45.51 10.44
CA ASN A 642 16.07 -46.22 11.73
C ASN A 642 14.62 -46.37 12.24
N ASN A 643 13.63 -45.89 11.51
CA ASN A 643 12.22 -45.94 11.90
C ASN A 643 11.63 -47.35 11.70
N PRO A 644 11.16 -48.06 12.75
CA PRO A 644 10.58 -49.41 12.63
C PRO A 644 9.36 -49.46 11.70
N PHE A 645 8.60 -48.37 11.62
CA PHE A 645 7.34 -48.29 10.88
C PHE A 645 7.51 -47.69 9.47
N ARG A 646 8.74 -47.46 9.00
CA ARG A 646 9.04 -46.75 7.74
C ARG A 646 8.40 -47.35 6.48
N ASN A 647 8.17 -48.67 6.48
CA ASN A 647 7.56 -49.43 5.37
C ASN A 647 6.04 -49.60 5.53
N GLN A 648 5.42 -49.08 6.61
CA GLN A 648 4.00 -49.28 6.89
C GLN A 648 3.16 -48.10 6.35
N TRP A 649 2.01 -48.44 5.77
CA TRP A 649 1.08 -47.51 5.10
C TRP A 649 -0.16 -47.20 5.95
N ASP A 650 -0.18 -47.66 7.20
CA ASP A 650 -1.24 -47.43 8.16
C ASP A 650 -1.06 -46.09 8.91
N VAL A 651 -1.99 -45.81 9.84
CA VAL A 651 -1.96 -44.57 10.61
C VAL A 651 -0.70 -44.44 11.47
N TYR A 652 -0.16 -45.56 11.98
CA TYR A 652 1.07 -45.56 12.78
C TYR A 652 2.32 -45.33 11.91
N GLY A 653 2.40 -45.96 10.73
CA GLY A 653 3.44 -45.72 9.72
C GLY A 653 3.49 -44.26 9.28
N ILE A 654 2.38 -43.70 8.80
CA ILE A 654 2.31 -42.30 8.35
C ILE A 654 2.56 -41.33 9.53
N GLY A 655 2.01 -41.61 10.71
CA GLY A 655 2.24 -40.84 11.93
C GLY A 655 3.72 -40.79 12.34
N SER A 656 4.44 -41.92 12.22
CA SER A 656 5.88 -42.00 12.51
C SER A 656 6.72 -41.16 11.54
N LYS A 657 6.44 -41.23 10.22
CA LYS A 657 7.12 -40.41 9.19
C LYS A 657 6.90 -38.92 9.48
N LEU A 658 5.66 -38.51 9.83
CA LEU A 658 5.32 -37.12 10.16
C LEU A 658 6.00 -36.61 11.44
N LEU A 659 6.04 -37.41 12.51
CA LEU A 659 6.69 -37.03 13.77
C LEU A 659 8.21 -36.83 13.56
N ILE A 660 8.86 -37.75 12.84
CA ILE A 660 10.29 -37.64 12.49
C ILE A 660 10.55 -36.40 11.62
N ALA A 661 9.71 -36.15 10.60
CA ALA A 661 9.82 -34.95 9.77
C ALA A 661 9.62 -33.65 10.57
N GLN A 662 8.74 -33.63 11.58
CA GLN A 662 8.54 -32.47 12.43
C GLN A 662 9.74 -32.25 13.39
N CYS A 663 10.32 -33.32 13.94
CA CYS A 663 11.54 -33.23 14.76
C CYS A 663 12.72 -32.69 13.94
N ALA A 664 12.97 -33.24 12.74
CA ALA A 664 14.00 -32.75 11.82
C ALA A 664 13.77 -31.28 11.42
N THR A 665 12.51 -30.90 11.16
CA THR A 665 12.12 -29.52 10.86
C THR A 665 12.40 -28.57 12.03
N SER A 666 11.95 -28.90 13.24
CA SER A 666 12.18 -28.08 14.43
C SER A 666 13.68 -27.90 14.73
N ILE A 667 14.48 -28.97 14.63
CA ILE A 667 15.94 -28.90 14.81
C ILE A 667 16.57 -27.96 13.77
N SER A 668 16.25 -28.17 12.48
CA SER A 668 16.78 -27.35 11.40
C SER A 668 16.46 -25.85 11.58
N VAL A 669 15.22 -25.51 11.95
CA VAL A 669 14.77 -24.13 12.14
C VAL A 669 15.48 -23.46 13.31
N LEU A 670 15.74 -24.17 14.42
CA LEU A 670 16.46 -23.61 15.57
C LEU A 670 17.88 -23.16 15.22
N PHE A 671 18.58 -23.92 14.35
CA PHE A 671 19.91 -23.55 13.86
C PHE A 671 19.87 -22.51 12.73
N SER A 672 18.83 -22.49 11.89
CA SER A 672 18.76 -21.58 10.74
C SER A 672 18.18 -20.20 11.07
N ILE A 673 17.37 -20.07 12.14
CA ILE A 673 16.65 -18.82 12.42
C ILE A 673 17.53 -17.57 12.66
N PRO A 674 18.74 -17.63 13.28
CA PRO A 674 19.59 -16.45 13.40
C PRO A 674 19.92 -15.83 12.04
N PHE A 675 20.35 -16.67 11.08
CA PHE A 675 20.68 -16.23 9.72
C PHE A 675 19.47 -15.67 8.97
N LEU A 676 18.31 -16.31 9.11
CA LEU A 676 17.04 -15.85 8.54
C LEU A 676 16.60 -14.49 9.12
N ASN A 677 16.76 -14.28 10.43
CA ASN A 677 16.39 -13.01 11.07
C ASN A 677 17.39 -11.89 10.75
N ILE A 678 18.68 -12.18 10.59
CA ILE A 678 19.66 -11.22 10.04
C ILE A 678 19.27 -10.83 8.61
N GLN A 679 18.93 -11.79 7.75
CA GLN A 679 18.51 -11.51 6.37
C GLN A 679 17.23 -10.64 6.32
N ARG A 680 16.25 -10.92 7.19
CA ARG A 680 15.03 -10.09 7.35
C ARG A 680 15.35 -8.67 7.80
N GLU A 681 16.23 -8.49 8.79
CA GLU A 681 16.64 -7.17 9.28
C GLU A 681 17.39 -6.38 8.20
N MET A 682 18.30 -7.01 7.43
CA MET A 682 18.96 -6.36 6.28
C MET A 682 17.93 -5.85 5.25
N ILE A 683 16.90 -6.65 4.95
CA ILE A 683 15.82 -6.25 4.04
C ILE A 683 15.03 -5.07 4.60
N LEU A 684 14.66 -5.08 5.89
CA LEU A 684 13.94 -4.00 6.56
C LEU A 684 14.76 -2.69 6.60
N GLN A 685 16.03 -2.76 6.97
CA GLN A 685 16.92 -1.60 6.99
C GLN A 685 17.15 -1.03 5.59
N SER A 686 17.11 -1.85 4.53
CA SER A 686 17.12 -1.41 3.13
C SER A 686 15.82 -0.74 2.62
N MET A 687 14.86 -0.51 3.52
CA MET A 687 13.61 0.23 3.27
C MET A 687 13.46 1.46 4.17
N THR A 688 14.01 1.44 5.39
CA THR A 688 13.92 2.56 6.34
C THR A 688 15.02 3.61 6.12
N GLY A 689 15.56 3.69 4.91
CA GLY A 689 16.60 4.65 4.51
C GLY A 689 15.98 5.99 4.13
N ASN A 690 15.45 6.72 5.11
CA ASN A 690 15.13 8.14 4.93
C ASN A 690 16.41 8.93 4.66
N THR A 691 16.29 10.09 4.00
CA THR A 691 17.38 10.98 3.55
C THR A 691 18.28 10.41 2.43
N SER A 692 18.16 11.02 1.25
CA SER A 692 18.97 10.80 0.04
C SER A 692 20.41 11.33 0.12
N GLN A 693 21.00 11.38 1.32
CA GLN A 693 22.40 11.79 1.58
C GLN A 693 23.24 10.70 2.26
N ASP A 694 22.67 9.52 2.55
CA ASP A 694 23.35 8.42 3.27
C ASP A 694 23.40 7.12 2.43
N THR A 695 23.52 7.28 1.10
CA THR A 695 23.39 6.19 0.11
C THR A 695 24.43 5.08 0.21
N ASP A 696 25.54 5.32 0.93
CA ASP A 696 26.67 4.40 1.03
C ASP A 696 26.76 3.62 2.35
N ARG A 697 25.86 3.82 3.33
CA ARG A 697 25.81 2.97 4.54
C ARG A 697 25.14 1.63 4.31
N TYR A 698 25.66 0.91 3.32
CA TYR A 698 25.44 -0.51 3.06
C TYR A 698 25.97 -1.38 4.20
N MET A 699 25.11 -1.63 5.18
CA MET A 699 25.38 -2.50 6.33
C MET A 699 25.78 -3.91 5.87
N SER A 700 27.02 -4.31 6.16
CA SER A 700 27.43 -5.70 6.00
C SER A 700 26.65 -6.61 6.97
N SER A 701 26.61 -7.92 6.70
CA SER A 701 25.91 -8.88 7.58
C SER A 701 26.45 -8.81 9.03
N LEU A 702 27.76 -8.64 9.20
CA LEU A 702 28.41 -8.47 10.51
C LEU A 702 28.00 -7.16 11.21
N GLN A 703 27.86 -6.07 10.45
CA GLN A 703 27.43 -4.79 10.98
C GLN A 703 25.95 -4.83 11.39
N THR A 704 25.10 -5.51 10.61
CA THR A 704 23.69 -5.77 10.94
C THR A 704 23.57 -6.58 12.23
N VAL A 705 24.35 -7.66 12.39
CA VAL A 705 24.42 -8.45 13.63
C VAL A 705 24.79 -7.58 14.83
N ARG A 706 25.82 -6.73 14.72
CA ARG A 706 26.20 -5.79 15.78
C ARG A 706 25.04 -4.85 16.15
N THR A 707 24.34 -4.28 15.16
CA THR A 707 23.19 -3.40 15.40
C THR A 707 21.99 -4.12 16.01
N MET A 708 21.68 -5.36 15.63
CA MET A 708 20.61 -6.16 16.24
C MET A 708 20.89 -6.42 17.72
N ILE A 709 22.10 -6.89 18.02
CA ILE A 709 22.54 -7.21 19.40
C ILE A 709 22.61 -5.93 20.25
N ALA A 710 23.13 -4.82 19.72
CA ALA A 710 23.20 -3.55 20.44
C ALA A 710 21.81 -2.94 20.74
N ARG A 711 20.81 -3.14 19.86
CA ARG A 711 19.44 -2.61 20.06
C ARG A 711 18.54 -3.47 20.94
N ASN A 712 18.67 -4.80 20.86
CA ASN A 712 17.69 -5.75 21.42
C ASN A 712 18.31 -6.95 22.16
N GLY A 713 19.64 -7.00 22.33
CA GLY A 713 20.34 -8.16 22.87
C GLY A 713 20.35 -9.38 21.92
N ILE A 714 21.01 -10.46 22.35
CA ILE A 714 21.19 -11.68 21.54
C ILE A 714 19.89 -12.44 21.27
N SER A 715 18.88 -12.28 22.14
CA SER A 715 17.53 -12.87 21.97
C SER A 715 16.82 -12.39 20.71
N SER A 716 17.19 -11.23 20.16
CA SER A 716 16.67 -10.72 18.89
C SER A 716 16.91 -11.66 17.70
N LEU A 717 18.02 -12.39 17.69
CA LEU A 717 18.35 -13.35 16.63
C LEU A 717 17.36 -14.53 16.60
N PHE A 718 16.82 -14.92 17.76
CA PHE A 718 15.88 -16.04 17.92
C PHE A 718 14.41 -15.59 18.01
N ARG A 719 14.12 -14.29 17.80
CA ARG A 719 12.76 -13.74 17.86
C ARG A 719 11.84 -14.51 16.90
N GLY A 720 10.79 -15.14 17.45
CA GLY A 720 9.80 -15.91 16.70
C GLY A 720 10.13 -17.41 16.47
N ALA A 721 11.20 -17.96 17.06
CA ALA A 721 11.61 -19.35 16.86
C ALA A 721 10.48 -20.38 17.09
N LEU A 722 9.74 -20.26 18.21
CA LEU A 722 8.63 -21.16 18.55
C LEU A 722 7.55 -21.22 17.43
N VAL A 723 7.17 -20.06 16.90
CA VAL A 723 6.17 -19.92 15.83
C VAL A 723 6.67 -20.45 14.49
N GLU A 724 7.96 -20.23 14.20
CA GLU A 724 8.59 -20.74 12.98
C GLU A 724 8.66 -22.29 13.01
N CYS A 725 9.04 -22.90 14.15
CA CYS A 725 9.10 -24.35 14.34
C CYS A 725 7.71 -25.04 14.31
N LEU A 726 6.76 -24.56 15.13
CA LEU A 726 5.51 -25.28 15.40
C LEU A 726 4.41 -25.11 14.34
N ALA A 727 4.43 -24.00 13.57
CA ALA A 727 3.32 -23.66 12.67
C ALA A 727 3.76 -23.27 11.26
N ARG A 728 4.72 -22.33 11.11
CA ARG A 728 5.10 -21.87 9.74
C ARG A 728 5.82 -22.97 8.95
N ARG A 729 6.59 -23.84 9.61
CA ARG A 729 7.41 -24.86 8.95
C ARG A 729 6.78 -26.25 8.92
N THR A 730 5.63 -26.45 9.56
CA THR A 730 4.79 -27.65 9.46
C THR A 730 4.40 -27.97 8.01
N SER A 731 4.37 -26.97 7.12
CA SER A 731 4.26 -27.20 5.67
C SER A 731 5.42 -28.02 5.11
N GLY A 732 6.65 -27.79 5.56
CA GLY A 732 7.83 -28.59 5.18
C GLY A 732 7.72 -30.04 5.63
N THR A 733 7.20 -30.27 6.84
CA THR A 733 6.90 -31.61 7.39
C THR A 733 5.99 -32.41 6.46
N PHE A 734 4.86 -31.84 6.04
CA PHE A 734 3.95 -32.53 5.11
C PHE A 734 4.55 -32.71 3.71
N ILE A 735 5.31 -31.73 3.21
CA ILE A 735 5.95 -31.83 1.87
C ILE A 735 7.00 -32.93 1.83
N LEU A 736 7.79 -33.12 2.89
CA LEU A 736 8.77 -34.21 2.99
C LEU A 736 8.10 -35.58 2.90
N VAL A 737 7.13 -35.85 3.79
CA VAL A 737 6.47 -37.15 3.85
C VAL A 737 5.67 -37.42 2.57
N MET A 738 5.00 -36.40 2.01
CA MET A 738 4.27 -36.54 0.76
C MET A 738 5.20 -36.78 -0.45
N TYR A 739 6.40 -36.20 -0.46
CA TYR A 739 7.40 -36.47 -1.51
C TYR A 739 7.84 -37.93 -1.51
N ASP A 740 8.21 -38.44 -0.34
CA ASP A 740 8.64 -39.84 -0.20
C ASP A 740 7.51 -40.81 -0.56
N LEU A 741 6.28 -40.61 -0.07
CA LEU A 741 5.12 -41.46 -0.41
C LEU A 741 4.81 -41.46 -1.91
N LEU A 742 4.76 -40.29 -2.56
CA LEU A 742 4.51 -40.20 -4.00
C LEU A 742 5.66 -40.82 -4.82
N LYS A 743 6.89 -40.79 -4.32
CA LYS A 743 8.07 -41.39 -4.95
C LYS A 743 8.12 -42.91 -4.75
N GLU A 744 7.74 -43.41 -3.59
CA GLU A 744 7.50 -44.84 -3.30
C GLU A 744 6.49 -45.40 -4.32
N MET A 745 5.31 -44.77 -4.45
CA MET A 745 4.26 -45.15 -5.42
C MET A 745 4.72 -45.05 -6.89
N TRP A 746 5.50 -44.03 -7.25
CA TRP A 746 6.01 -43.87 -8.62
C TRP A 746 6.99 -45.00 -9.00
N ASN A 747 7.87 -45.38 -8.06
CA ASN A 747 8.84 -46.44 -8.29
C ASN A 747 8.16 -47.80 -8.42
N GLU A 748 7.20 -48.14 -7.55
CA GLU A 748 6.42 -49.37 -7.65
C GLU A 748 5.70 -49.48 -9.00
N LYS A 749 5.05 -48.40 -9.45
CA LYS A 749 4.37 -48.34 -10.75
C LYS A 749 5.33 -48.44 -11.94
N THR A 750 6.54 -47.86 -11.82
CA THR A 750 7.57 -47.97 -12.86
C THR A 750 8.07 -49.42 -12.98
N ILE A 751 8.30 -50.09 -11.83
CA ILE A 751 8.73 -51.48 -11.78
C ILE A 751 7.64 -52.43 -12.31
N SER A 752 6.36 -52.19 -12.02
CA SER A 752 5.27 -53.03 -12.56
C SER A 752 5.11 -52.87 -14.07
N LEU A 753 5.25 -51.65 -14.61
CA LEU A 753 5.26 -51.39 -16.06
C LEU A 753 6.47 -52.02 -16.77
N GLN A 754 7.65 -52.00 -16.16
CA GLN A 754 8.83 -52.70 -16.70
C GLN A 754 8.67 -54.23 -16.69
N LYS A 755 8.08 -54.79 -15.63
CA LYS A 755 7.75 -56.23 -15.59
C LYS A 755 6.71 -56.62 -16.64
N LEU A 756 5.72 -55.77 -16.90
CA LEU A 756 4.73 -55.97 -17.96
C LEU A 756 5.37 -55.91 -19.36
N SER A 757 6.27 -54.96 -19.62
CA SER A 757 6.95 -54.90 -20.94
C SER A 757 7.88 -56.09 -21.15
N HIS A 758 8.57 -56.57 -20.11
CA HIS A 758 9.37 -57.80 -20.12
C HIS A 758 8.53 -59.10 -20.05
N SER A 759 7.20 -59.01 -20.06
CA SER A 759 6.30 -60.16 -20.28
C SER A 759 5.51 -60.06 -21.59
N GLN A 760 5.81 -59.06 -22.42
CA GLN A 760 5.20 -58.82 -23.73
C GLN A 760 6.24 -58.81 -24.87
N ALA A 761 7.51 -59.02 -24.54
CA ALA A 761 8.66 -59.16 -25.43
C ALA A 761 9.41 -60.45 -25.09
#